data_AF-A0A948E818-F1
#
_entry.id   AF-A0A948E818-F1
#
_cell.length_a   1.000
_cell.length_b   1.000
_cell.length_c   1.000
_cell.angle_alpha   90.00
_cell.angle_beta   90.00
_cell.angle_gamma   90.00
#
_symmetry.space_group_name_H-M   'P 1'
#
loop_
_entity.id
_entity.type
_entity.pdbx_description
1 polymer ?
#
loop_
_entity_poly.entity_id
_entity_poly.type
_entity_poly.pdbx_seq_one_letter_code
_entity_poly.pdbx_strand_id
1 'polypeptide(L)'
;MYALRIFLFSVLFVMASCDDEPSDHNLVCEPACSADQDCVDGVCVPRVCDPACLQGQHCEGVNCMDNVCSPPCGEGELCVTHDATECLCVNPPCGDPPTPCSDGLDNDGDGWIDGNDPDCATGGEEIGLGTTGCNDGLDNDGDGFIDDQDPECTAATGDELLGAGPCVDECLMGSQESGRVCRLWDAATMAWVDTVETGDGHMHNRSRDYSSWLRSRLMPEGGVMRAWFTDDTYTQVAGYGGTRDSPIWTGTFLAAEALRYMTTGSPDAAAQLDTLVRTMDRWWRISGDQGYLARYAALASSAAPVLAIFDAANPENHLNVSFEGNTWHWKGNVSRDQYQGTMLGHSFAYEATDDEALKELIRANVVTFVERLMTFETRAVDFVIDGIAVPWSTELGHCVYTDDETTNGKPRIEISTSPFELTTAGLLIFWPDPMEFLGGVPLLGSLPPIYFRSQAIQLGSMFAVALQVTEGVPSYAARRAAILAHYEERVEDWVGWATEWSDTNTCGSSYHGFNIAFEPAWNWVRLETDPVRKDRLQTAFLRDAMWPEVADHKNVFFALIYASQAAASDNTAPIISSHLDQLRLFPQAPNTAHPVDNTAEYTEDPSCSGLSATAIDVDKRVPSTFMWERNPWTLTDPGTPNFLYSGVDYLIAYWMARYYGYLADDSPNQCLRWDTIQ
;
A
#
# COMPACT_ATOMS: atom_id res chain seq x y z
N MET A 1 33.84 -6.31 57.29
CA MET A 1 34.69 -7.45 56.84
C MET A 1 34.92 -7.21 55.35
N TYR A 2 35.91 -6.40 54.96
CA TYR A 2 37.29 -6.80 54.58
C TYR A 2 37.29 -7.89 53.50
N ALA A 3 37.87 -7.75 52.29
CA ALA A 3 38.73 -6.75 51.64
C ALA A 3 38.61 -6.99 50.11
N LEU A 4 38.46 -6.00 49.21
CA LEU A 4 39.41 -4.96 48.75
C LEU A 4 40.70 -5.50 48.10
N ARG A 5 40.86 -5.31 46.78
CA ARG A 5 42.12 -4.86 46.15
C ARG A 5 41.84 -3.99 44.92
N ILE A 6 42.24 -2.73 45.09
CA ILE A 6 42.41 -1.63 44.15
C ILE A 6 43.89 -1.64 43.70
N PHE A 7 44.23 -1.14 42.50
CA PHE A 7 45.38 -0.25 42.18
C PHE A 7 45.29 0.12 40.67
N LEU A 8 44.90 1.33 40.25
CA LEU A 8 45.55 2.67 40.22
C LEU A 8 46.47 2.95 39.01
N PHE A 9 46.01 3.89 38.17
CA PHE A 9 46.67 5.10 37.64
C PHE A 9 47.85 5.04 36.63
N SER A 10 47.54 5.53 35.41
CA SER A 10 48.06 6.79 34.81
C SER A 10 49.33 6.86 33.94
N VAL A 11 49.08 7.25 32.68
CA VAL A 11 49.53 8.47 31.96
C VAL A 11 51.04 8.68 31.63
N LEU A 12 51.25 8.86 30.31
CA LEU A 12 52.22 9.72 29.57
C LEU A 12 53.47 9.10 28.87
N PHE A 13 53.43 9.21 27.53
CA PHE A 13 54.44 9.81 26.62
C PHE A 13 55.61 8.95 26.03
N VAL A 14 55.63 8.96 24.68
CA VAL A 14 56.77 9.04 23.73
C VAL A 14 57.27 7.77 23.00
N MET A 15 57.35 7.95 21.68
CA MET A 15 58.26 7.42 20.64
C MET A 15 57.75 6.34 19.67
N ALA A 16 57.94 6.70 18.40
CA ALA A 16 57.64 5.98 17.17
C ALA A 16 58.58 4.79 16.91
N SER A 17 58.12 3.82 16.12
CA SER A 17 58.81 3.31 14.92
C SER A 17 58.00 2.21 14.25
N CYS A 18 57.94 2.27 12.92
CA CYS A 18 57.43 1.24 12.02
C CYS A 18 58.32 -0.03 11.99
N ASP A 19 57.72 -1.09 11.44
CA ASP A 19 58.29 -2.10 10.53
C ASP A 19 58.15 -3.59 10.94
N ASP A 20 57.66 -4.33 9.93
CA ASP A 20 57.77 -5.75 9.55
C ASP A 20 57.01 -6.82 10.37
N GLU A 21 56.26 -7.79 9.81
CA GLU A 21 55.86 -8.21 8.45
C GLU A 21 54.71 -9.25 8.62
N PRO A 22 53.81 -9.48 7.64
CA PRO A 22 52.76 -10.50 7.71
C PRO A 22 53.19 -11.85 7.12
N SER A 23 52.84 -12.94 7.79
CA SER A 23 53.08 -14.31 7.35
C SER A 23 52.15 -14.72 6.20
N ASP A 24 52.79 -14.99 5.07
CA ASP A 24 52.40 -15.71 3.86
C ASP A 24 51.34 -16.84 4.08
N HIS A 25 50.09 -16.55 3.71
CA HIS A 25 49.10 -17.56 3.36
C HIS A 25 48.87 -17.47 1.85
N ASN A 26 49.46 -18.42 1.10
CA ASN A 26 49.13 -18.66 -0.30
C ASN A 26 47.63 -18.98 -0.44
N LEU A 27 46.82 -17.97 -0.70
CA LEU A 27 45.43 -18.12 -1.13
C LEU A 27 45.43 -18.50 -2.61
N VAL A 28 45.07 -19.76 -2.89
CA VAL A 28 44.98 -20.29 -4.24
C VAL A 28 43.52 -20.22 -4.69
N CYS A 29 43.23 -19.41 -5.71
CA CYS A 29 41.95 -19.44 -6.43
C CYS A 29 41.97 -20.60 -7.42
N GLU A 30 40.95 -21.47 -7.39
CA GLU A 30 40.74 -22.52 -8.40
C GLU A 30 39.37 -22.33 -9.09
N PRO A 31 39.34 -22.09 -10.41
CA PRO A 31 40.48 -21.99 -11.34
C PRO A 31 41.33 -20.73 -11.12
N ALA A 32 42.56 -20.73 -11.64
CA ALA A 32 43.46 -19.57 -11.57
C ALA A 32 42.82 -18.34 -12.24
N CYS A 33 42.98 -17.18 -11.61
CA CYS A 33 42.44 -15.92 -12.12
C CYS A 33 43.09 -15.49 -13.43
N SER A 34 42.36 -14.70 -14.23
CA SER A 34 42.87 -14.09 -15.47
C SER A 34 43.97 -13.06 -15.17
N ALA A 35 44.76 -12.69 -16.19
CA ALA A 35 45.93 -11.82 -16.03
C ALA A 35 45.62 -10.40 -15.50
N ASP A 36 44.35 -10.00 -15.54
CA ASP A 36 43.77 -8.72 -15.12
C ASP A 36 43.04 -8.81 -13.76
N GLN A 37 43.20 -9.92 -13.03
CA GLN A 37 42.51 -10.18 -11.76
C GLN A 37 43.48 -10.61 -10.66
N ASP A 38 43.20 -10.21 -9.42
CA ASP A 38 43.93 -10.65 -8.23
C ASP A 38 43.10 -11.66 -7.43
N CYS A 39 43.76 -12.63 -6.79
CA CYS A 39 43.10 -13.60 -5.93
C CYS A 39 43.04 -13.05 -4.49
N VAL A 40 41.86 -12.61 -4.07
CA VAL A 40 41.62 -12.10 -2.72
C VAL A 40 40.57 -13.00 -2.06
N ASP A 41 40.89 -13.59 -0.90
CA ASP A 41 39.99 -14.48 -0.14
C ASP A 41 39.39 -15.64 -0.95
N GLY A 42 40.12 -16.14 -1.97
CA GLY A 42 39.69 -17.26 -2.81
C GLY A 42 38.74 -16.86 -3.95
N VAL A 43 38.53 -15.55 -4.17
CA VAL A 43 37.74 -15.00 -5.26
C VAL A 43 38.63 -14.17 -6.19
N CYS A 44 38.47 -14.36 -7.50
CA CYS A 44 39.13 -13.51 -8.50
C CYS A 44 38.42 -12.16 -8.56
N VAL A 45 39.09 -11.10 -8.12
CA VAL A 45 38.58 -9.73 -8.21
C VAL A 45 39.28 -8.97 -9.33
N PRO A 46 38.55 -8.18 -10.14
CA PRO A 46 39.16 -7.31 -11.16
C PRO A 46 40.17 -6.34 -10.54
N ARG A 47 41.32 -6.15 -11.17
CA ARG A 47 42.33 -5.16 -10.74
C ARG A 47 41.86 -3.76 -11.19
N VAL A 48 41.06 -3.11 -10.35
CA VAL A 48 40.42 -1.82 -10.65
C VAL A 48 40.78 -0.79 -9.59
N CYS A 49 41.32 0.35 -10.01
CA CYS A 49 41.48 1.55 -9.20
C CYS A 49 40.26 2.45 -9.43
N ASP A 50 39.61 2.90 -8.36
CA ASP A 50 38.48 3.85 -8.41
C ASP A 50 38.81 5.08 -7.53
N PRO A 51 38.99 6.28 -8.12
CA PRO A 51 38.86 6.58 -9.55
C PRO A 51 39.99 5.97 -10.39
N ALA A 52 39.76 5.85 -11.71
CA ALA A 52 40.75 5.33 -12.64
C ALA A 52 42.06 6.13 -12.60
N CYS A 53 43.20 5.44 -12.67
CA CYS A 53 44.51 6.08 -12.62
C CYS A 53 44.74 7.04 -13.79
N LEU A 54 45.40 8.16 -13.50
CA LEU A 54 45.70 9.19 -14.48
C LEU A 54 46.71 8.70 -15.53
N GLN A 55 46.72 9.34 -16.69
CA GLN A 55 47.66 9.02 -17.76
C GLN A 55 49.11 9.21 -17.28
N GLY A 56 49.91 8.14 -17.36
CA GLY A 56 51.26 8.11 -16.78
C GLY A 56 51.39 7.31 -15.49
N GLN A 57 50.28 6.73 -15.01
CA GLN A 57 50.23 5.84 -13.85
C GLN A 57 49.71 4.45 -14.24
N HIS A 58 49.98 3.45 -13.40
CA HIS A 58 49.37 2.12 -13.46
C HIS A 58 48.79 1.75 -12.10
N CYS A 59 47.79 0.86 -12.12
CA CYS A 59 47.12 0.41 -10.91
C CYS A 59 47.90 -0.74 -10.28
N GLU A 60 48.32 -0.58 -9.03
CA GLU A 60 48.92 -1.61 -8.19
C GLU A 60 48.07 -1.78 -6.92
N GLY A 61 47.24 -2.83 -6.88
CA GLY A 61 46.20 -2.98 -5.86
C GLY A 61 45.08 -1.94 -6.03
N VAL A 62 44.90 -1.07 -5.03
CA VAL A 62 43.94 0.06 -5.05
C VAL A 62 44.62 1.43 -5.22
N ASN A 63 45.94 1.45 -5.41
CA ASN A 63 46.71 2.69 -5.51
C ASN A 63 47.23 2.89 -6.94
N CYS A 64 47.22 4.14 -7.38
CA CYS A 64 47.83 4.55 -8.64
C CYS A 64 49.31 4.87 -8.44
N MET A 65 50.17 4.17 -9.18
CA MET A 65 51.62 4.28 -9.12
C MET A 65 52.15 4.91 -10.41
N ASP A 66 53.08 5.84 -10.30
CA ASP A 66 53.69 6.46 -11.49
C ASP A 66 54.49 5.43 -12.32
N ASN A 67 54.33 5.48 -13.63
CA ASN A 67 55.11 4.66 -14.55
C ASN A 67 56.57 5.11 -14.58
N VAL A 68 57.50 4.15 -14.56
CA VAL A 68 58.94 4.43 -14.59
C VAL A 68 59.55 3.95 -15.90
N CYS A 69 59.96 4.90 -16.75
CA CYS A 69 60.66 4.64 -18.00
C CYS A 69 62.18 4.53 -17.77
N SER A 70 62.86 3.66 -18.52
CA SER A 70 64.33 3.56 -18.52
C SER A 70 64.87 3.65 -19.95
N PRO A 71 65.60 4.73 -20.33
CA PRO A 71 66.00 5.88 -19.49
C PRO A 71 64.79 6.77 -19.06
N PRO A 72 64.94 7.58 -18.00
CA PRO A 72 63.89 8.49 -17.54
C PRO A 72 63.56 9.55 -18.60
N CYS A 73 62.28 9.92 -18.70
CA CYS A 73 61.79 10.92 -19.65
C CYS A 73 62.32 12.33 -19.35
N GLY A 74 62.32 13.20 -20.36
CA GLY A 74 62.77 14.58 -20.22
C GLY A 74 61.83 15.43 -19.35
N GLU A 75 62.31 16.61 -18.93
CA GLU A 75 61.51 17.56 -18.15
C GLU A 75 60.25 17.98 -18.94
N GLY A 76 59.06 17.61 -18.43
CA GLY A 76 57.76 17.89 -19.07
C GLY A 76 57.13 16.75 -19.86
N GLU A 77 57.79 15.58 -19.97
CA GLU A 77 57.27 14.39 -20.64
C GLU A 77 56.70 13.36 -19.63
N LEU A 78 55.60 12.70 -19.99
CA LEU A 78 54.98 11.62 -19.21
C LEU A 78 55.39 10.24 -19.74
N CYS A 79 55.66 9.31 -18.82
CA CYS A 79 55.97 7.92 -19.14
C CYS A 79 54.67 7.10 -19.29
N VAL A 80 54.38 6.58 -20.48
CA VAL A 80 53.19 5.74 -20.75
C VAL A 80 53.58 4.37 -21.25
N THR A 81 52.79 3.35 -20.90
CA THR A 81 52.96 1.96 -21.39
C THR A 81 52.11 1.75 -22.64
N HIS A 82 52.76 1.45 -23.77
CA HIS A 82 52.08 1.07 -25.01
C HIS A 82 52.06 -0.47 -25.11
N ASP A 83 50.88 -1.07 -25.27
CA ASP A 83 50.65 -2.51 -25.45
C ASP A 83 51.45 -3.43 -24.49
N ALA A 84 51.49 -3.02 -23.22
CA ALA A 84 52.06 -3.76 -22.08
C ALA A 84 53.54 -4.19 -22.18
N THR A 85 54.31 -3.71 -23.16
CA THR A 85 55.70 -4.15 -23.36
C THR A 85 56.70 -3.06 -23.76
N GLU A 86 56.27 -1.86 -24.14
CA GLU A 86 57.17 -0.73 -24.46
C GLU A 86 56.81 0.55 -23.69
N CYS A 87 57.82 1.18 -23.09
CA CYS A 87 57.74 2.47 -22.41
C CYS A 87 57.98 3.63 -23.41
N LEU A 88 57.05 4.58 -23.51
CA LEU A 88 57.15 5.75 -24.39
C LEU A 88 57.01 7.07 -23.60
N CYS A 89 57.79 8.09 -23.95
CA CYS A 89 57.67 9.44 -23.38
C CYS A 89 56.76 10.30 -24.28
N VAL A 90 55.69 10.87 -23.72
CA VAL A 90 54.73 11.71 -24.46
C VAL A 90 54.61 13.10 -23.82
N ASN A 91 54.43 14.14 -24.64
CA ASN A 91 54.09 15.48 -24.14
C ASN A 91 52.57 15.54 -23.87
N PRO A 92 52.12 15.93 -22.67
CA PRO A 92 50.69 16.08 -22.40
C PRO A 92 50.07 17.17 -23.30
N PRO A 93 48.80 17.01 -23.74
CA PRO A 93 48.12 18.04 -24.50
C PRO A 93 47.88 19.26 -23.61
N CYS A 94 48.33 20.43 -24.05
CA CYS A 94 48.00 21.70 -23.42
C CYS A 94 46.50 22.00 -23.67
N GLY A 95 45.64 21.70 -22.71
CA GLY A 95 44.33 22.35 -22.55
C GLY A 95 44.40 23.37 -21.43
N ASP A 96 43.70 24.49 -21.58
CA ASP A 96 43.52 25.50 -20.54
C ASP A 96 42.89 24.89 -19.27
N PRO A 97 43.09 25.48 -18.06
CA PRO A 97 42.47 24.97 -16.84
C PRO A 97 40.95 24.91 -16.97
N PRO A 98 40.28 23.89 -16.38
CA PRO A 98 38.84 23.73 -16.49
C PRO A 98 38.13 24.98 -15.96
N THR A 99 37.36 25.62 -16.84
CA THR A 99 36.35 26.63 -16.53
C THR A 99 35.03 25.94 -16.20
N PRO A 100 34.06 26.61 -15.56
CA PRO A 100 32.69 26.12 -15.42
C PRO A 100 32.16 25.40 -16.66
N CYS A 101 32.31 26.01 -17.84
CA CYS A 101 31.95 25.44 -19.13
C CYS A 101 32.79 24.24 -19.65
N SER A 102 33.61 23.61 -18.81
CA SER A 102 34.50 22.51 -19.19
C SER A 102 34.96 21.65 -17.99
N ASP A 103 34.32 21.80 -16.84
CA ASP A 103 34.69 21.10 -15.61
C ASP A 103 33.85 19.85 -15.33
N GLY A 104 32.85 19.57 -16.17
CA GLY A 104 32.00 18.38 -16.10
C GLY A 104 30.90 18.47 -15.06
N LEU A 105 30.64 19.64 -14.50
CA LEU A 105 29.58 19.91 -13.53
C LEU A 105 28.51 20.79 -14.17
N ASP A 106 27.30 20.74 -13.62
CA ASP A 106 26.25 21.74 -13.81
C ASP A 106 26.43 22.80 -12.71
N ASN A 107 26.92 23.99 -13.07
CA ASN A 107 27.27 25.02 -12.10
C ASN A 107 26.14 25.98 -11.74
N ASP A 108 25.00 25.96 -12.45
CA ASP A 108 23.85 26.83 -12.17
C ASP A 108 22.55 26.09 -11.84
N GLY A 109 22.52 24.78 -12.05
CA GLY A 109 21.45 23.87 -11.66
C GLY A 109 20.29 23.81 -12.66
N ASP A 110 20.50 24.18 -13.93
CA ASP A 110 19.48 24.06 -14.99
C ASP A 110 19.48 22.69 -15.70
N GLY A 111 20.42 21.81 -15.34
CA GLY A 111 20.56 20.45 -15.86
C GLY A 111 21.51 20.31 -17.05
N TRP A 112 21.90 21.40 -17.70
CA TRP A 112 22.86 21.35 -18.80
C TRP A 112 24.31 21.50 -18.27
N ILE A 113 25.25 20.83 -18.93
CA ILE A 113 26.67 20.85 -18.53
C ILE A 113 27.60 21.25 -19.67
N ASP A 114 28.64 21.99 -19.34
CA ASP A 114 29.77 22.37 -20.18
C ASP A 114 29.32 22.93 -21.55
N GLY A 115 29.85 22.38 -22.65
CA GLY A 115 29.53 22.80 -24.00
C GLY A 115 28.11 22.46 -24.47
N ASN A 116 27.32 21.73 -23.67
CA ASN A 116 25.90 21.51 -23.95
C ASN A 116 25.02 22.60 -23.32
N ASP A 117 25.57 23.36 -22.38
CA ASP A 117 24.93 24.53 -21.79
C ASP A 117 24.92 25.72 -22.79
N PRO A 118 23.75 26.35 -23.04
CA PRO A 118 23.64 27.52 -23.91
C PRO A 118 24.50 28.72 -23.50
N ASP A 119 24.74 28.93 -22.21
CA ASP A 119 25.51 30.06 -21.70
C ASP A 119 27.00 29.93 -22.02
N CYS A 120 27.47 28.70 -22.12
CA CYS A 120 28.82 28.37 -22.59
C CYS A 120 29.05 28.65 -24.08
N ALA A 121 27.98 28.88 -24.86
CA ALA A 121 28.11 29.29 -26.25
C ALA A 121 28.60 30.74 -26.41
N THR A 122 28.42 31.60 -25.39
CA THR A 122 28.79 33.02 -25.46
C THR A 122 29.66 33.53 -24.31
N GLY A 123 29.84 32.74 -23.24
CA GLY A 123 30.63 33.06 -22.06
C GLY A 123 31.68 31.99 -21.68
N GLY A 124 32.12 32.03 -20.43
CA GLY A 124 32.97 31.00 -19.81
C GLY A 124 32.45 30.58 -18.44
N GLU A 125 31.18 30.88 -18.17
CA GLU A 125 30.41 30.60 -16.97
C GLU A 125 29.03 30.09 -17.42
N GLU A 126 28.51 29.07 -16.73
CA GLU A 126 27.12 28.57 -16.80
C GLU A 126 26.29 29.46 -15.85
N ILE A 127 25.32 30.24 -16.37
CA ILE A 127 24.61 31.24 -15.57
C ILE A 127 23.09 31.30 -15.86
N GLY A 128 22.39 30.30 -15.37
CA GLY A 128 20.96 30.29 -15.13
C GLY A 128 20.12 29.96 -16.35
N LEU A 129 18.80 30.00 -16.16
CA LEU A 129 17.86 29.53 -17.16
C LEU A 129 17.84 30.38 -18.44
N GLY A 130 17.71 29.69 -19.57
CA GLY A 130 17.50 30.25 -20.90
C GLY A 130 16.07 30.76 -21.16
N THR A 131 15.66 30.73 -22.43
CA THR A 131 14.33 31.20 -22.88
C THR A 131 13.59 30.20 -23.77
N THR A 132 14.15 29.01 -23.91
CA THR A 132 13.63 27.91 -24.74
C THR A 132 12.97 26.91 -23.81
N GLY A 133 11.92 26.22 -24.26
CA GLY A 133 11.14 25.35 -23.35
C GLY A 133 11.98 24.24 -22.68
N CYS A 134 13.11 23.85 -23.27
CA CYS A 134 14.05 22.89 -22.68
C CYS A 134 15.12 23.48 -21.75
N ASN A 135 15.05 24.79 -21.48
CA ASN A 135 15.90 25.49 -20.51
C ASN A 135 15.21 26.82 -20.14
N ASP A 136 14.00 26.79 -19.57
CA ASP A 136 13.33 28.00 -19.05
C ASP A 136 12.73 27.83 -17.65
N GLY A 137 12.92 26.67 -17.02
CA GLY A 137 12.49 26.34 -15.67
C GLY A 137 11.01 26.01 -15.55
N LEU A 138 10.33 25.77 -16.68
CA LEU A 138 8.90 25.47 -16.73
C LEU A 138 8.67 24.15 -17.47
N ASP A 139 7.67 23.40 -17.02
CA ASP A 139 7.07 22.28 -17.76
C ASP A 139 6.14 22.88 -18.82
N ASN A 140 6.67 23.11 -20.02
CA ASN A 140 5.99 23.79 -21.12
C ASN A 140 4.95 22.88 -21.81
N ASP A 141 5.07 21.56 -21.69
CA ASP A 141 4.22 20.57 -22.32
C ASP A 141 3.23 19.88 -21.35
N GLY A 142 3.46 20.03 -20.05
CA GLY A 142 2.59 19.63 -18.95
C GLY A 142 2.72 18.16 -18.53
N ASP A 143 3.79 17.47 -18.89
CA ASP A 143 3.99 16.04 -18.59
C ASP A 143 4.64 15.77 -17.22
N GLY A 144 5.06 16.83 -16.52
CA GLY A 144 5.65 16.79 -15.19
C GLY A 144 7.18 16.70 -15.17
N PHE A 145 7.84 16.63 -16.31
CA PHE A 145 9.28 16.81 -16.45
C PHE A 145 9.59 18.28 -16.81
N ILE A 146 10.80 18.73 -16.51
CA ILE A 146 11.21 20.13 -16.70
C ILE A 146 12.60 20.13 -17.33
N ASP A 147 12.77 20.89 -18.41
CA ASP A 147 14.06 21.18 -19.05
C ASP A 147 14.91 19.93 -19.33
N ASP A 148 16.14 19.80 -18.79
CA ASP A 148 17.03 18.65 -19.04
C ASP A 148 16.45 17.31 -18.57
N GLN A 149 15.51 17.36 -17.62
CA GLN A 149 14.88 16.18 -17.04
C GLN A 149 13.77 15.65 -17.96
N ASP A 150 13.34 16.46 -18.91
CA ASP A 150 12.38 16.11 -19.94
C ASP A 150 13.05 15.22 -21.01
N PRO A 151 12.58 13.96 -21.22
CA PRO A 151 13.14 13.06 -22.21
C PRO A 151 13.06 13.57 -23.67
N GLU A 152 12.21 14.55 -23.95
CA GLU A 152 12.02 15.20 -25.23
C GLU A 152 13.07 16.29 -25.47
N CYS A 153 13.64 16.81 -24.38
CA CYS A 153 14.66 17.83 -24.38
C CYS A 153 16.05 17.25 -24.65
N THR A 154 16.29 16.90 -25.91
CA THR A 154 17.60 16.42 -26.39
C THR A 154 18.67 17.52 -26.54
N ALA A 155 18.28 18.79 -26.41
CA ALA A 155 19.17 19.94 -26.41
C ALA A 155 18.50 21.13 -25.70
N ALA A 156 19.27 21.92 -24.96
CA ALA A 156 18.79 23.09 -24.20
C ALA A 156 18.06 24.13 -25.07
N THR A 157 18.41 24.25 -26.36
CA THR A 157 17.77 25.18 -27.30
C THR A 157 16.50 24.62 -27.95
N GLY A 158 16.02 23.46 -27.51
CA GLY A 158 14.83 22.80 -28.03
C GLY A 158 13.53 23.49 -27.60
N ASP A 159 12.47 23.21 -28.35
CA ASP A 159 11.10 23.43 -27.87
C ASP A 159 10.67 22.14 -27.16
N GLU A 160 10.14 22.27 -25.95
CA GLU A 160 9.41 21.21 -25.27
C GLU A 160 8.08 21.02 -26.01
N LEU A 161 7.99 19.97 -26.84
CA LEU A 161 6.85 19.74 -27.72
C LEU A 161 5.99 18.64 -27.12
N LEU A 162 4.69 18.92 -26.95
CA LEU A 162 3.65 17.97 -26.54
C LEU A 162 3.88 16.55 -27.09
N GLY A 163 4.57 15.72 -26.31
CA GLY A 163 4.69 14.29 -26.54
C GLY A 163 6.09 13.68 -26.44
N ALA A 164 6.35 13.07 -25.30
CA ALA A 164 6.79 11.70 -25.01
C ALA A 164 6.88 11.40 -23.48
N GLY A 165 6.34 12.27 -22.61
CA GLY A 165 6.08 11.93 -21.21
C GLY A 165 5.30 10.63 -21.05
N PRO A 166 5.48 9.92 -19.91
CA PRO A 166 4.74 8.70 -19.63
C PRO A 166 3.24 8.99 -19.77
N CYS A 167 2.54 8.16 -20.55
CA CYS A 167 1.11 8.32 -20.76
C CYS A 167 0.37 8.03 -19.44
N VAL A 168 0.11 9.07 -18.65
CA VAL A 168 -0.56 9.00 -17.34
C VAL A 168 -1.98 9.54 -17.41
N ASP A 169 -2.88 8.96 -16.62
CA ASP A 169 -4.27 9.41 -16.56
C ASP A 169 -4.39 10.75 -15.80
N GLU A 170 -4.83 11.80 -16.49
CA GLU A 170 -5.03 13.14 -15.93
C GLU A 170 -6.44 13.33 -15.36
N CYS A 171 -7.39 12.51 -15.80
CA CYS A 171 -8.82 12.73 -15.56
C CYS A 171 -9.62 11.43 -15.57
N LEU A 172 -10.90 11.52 -15.15
CA LEU A 172 -11.81 10.38 -15.14
C LEU A 172 -12.49 10.21 -16.50
N MET A 173 -12.43 9.00 -17.06
CA MET A 173 -13.04 8.69 -18.36
C MET A 173 -14.50 9.18 -18.46
N GLY A 174 -14.78 10.02 -19.46
CA GLY A 174 -16.11 10.57 -19.73
C GLY A 174 -16.52 11.77 -18.86
N SER A 175 -15.69 12.19 -17.90
CA SER A 175 -15.91 13.42 -17.13
C SER A 175 -15.85 14.66 -18.03
N GLN A 176 -16.54 15.73 -17.63
CA GLN A 176 -16.57 17.00 -18.36
C GLN A 176 -16.21 18.15 -17.43
N GLU A 177 -15.31 19.02 -17.89
CA GLU A 177 -14.86 20.18 -17.14
C GLU A 177 -14.53 21.34 -18.09
N SER A 178 -15.08 22.53 -17.83
CA SER A 178 -14.73 23.77 -18.54
C SER A 178 -14.78 23.67 -20.08
N GLY A 179 -15.77 22.94 -20.62
CA GLY A 179 -15.91 22.73 -22.06
C GLY A 179 -14.97 21.67 -22.66
N ARG A 180 -14.33 20.86 -21.82
CA ARG A 180 -13.52 19.71 -22.21
C ARG A 180 -14.17 18.41 -21.75
N VAL A 181 -13.88 17.31 -22.44
CA VAL A 181 -14.30 15.96 -22.08
C VAL A 181 -13.07 15.07 -21.94
N CYS A 182 -13.00 14.31 -20.85
CA CYS A 182 -11.92 13.37 -20.63
C CYS A 182 -12.08 12.13 -21.52
N ARG A 183 -11.12 11.90 -22.40
CA ARG A 183 -11.13 10.81 -23.39
C ARG A 183 -9.82 10.05 -23.37
N LEU A 184 -9.85 8.83 -23.89
CA LEU A 184 -8.65 8.03 -24.06
C LEU A 184 -7.84 8.55 -25.25
N TRP A 185 -6.58 8.84 -25.01
CA TRP A 185 -5.57 9.28 -25.97
C TRP A 185 -4.54 8.16 -26.17
N ASP A 186 -4.12 7.94 -27.40
CA ASP A 186 -3.03 7.02 -27.73
C ASP A 186 -1.80 7.83 -28.15
N ALA A 187 -0.79 7.85 -27.29
CA ALA A 187 0.45 8.60 -27.48
C ALA A 187 1.31 8.04 -28.62
N ALA A 188 1.20 6.74 -28.93
CA ALA A 188 1.97 6.14 -30.03
C ALA A 188 1.44 6.57 -31.41
N THR A 189 0.12 6.78 -31.51
CA THR A 189 -0.53 7.22 -32.76
C THR A 189 -0.86 8.71 -32.78
N MET A 190 -0.67 9.41 -31.66
CA MET A 190 -1.06 10.80 -31.44
C MET A 190 -2.53 11.04 -31.83
N ALA A 191 -3.42 10.16 -31.38
CA ALA A 191 -4.83 10.19 -31.75
C ALA A 191 -5.75 9.84 -30.57
N TRP A 192 -6.95 10.43 -30.60
CA TRP A 192 -8.03 10.05 -29.70
C TRP A 192 -8.56 8.66 -30.05
N VAL A 193 -8.80 7.84 -29.03
CA VAL A 193 -9.38 6.51 -29.17
C VAL A 193 -10.90 6.63 -29.09
N ASP A 194 -11.59 6.25 -30.18
CA ASP A 194 -13.05 6.31 -30.26
C ASP A 194 -13.75 5.18 -29.50
N THR A 195 -13.15 3.98 -29.46
CA THR A 195 -13.69 2.81 -28.76
C THR A 195 -12.67 2.28 -27.77
N VAL A 196 -13.01 2.29 -26.47
CA VAL A 196 -12.17 1.74 -25.42
C VAL A 196 -12.38 0.22 -25.34
N GLU A 197 -11.36 -0.56 -25.63
CA GLU A 197 -11.39 -2.02 -25.45
C GLU A 197 -11.07 -2.36 -23.99
N THR A 198 -11.94 -3.13 -23.34
CA THR A 198 -11.82 -3.55 -21.92
C THR A 198 -11.84 -5.08 -21.75
N GLY A 199 -11.82 -5.80 -22.87
CA GLY A 199 -11.89 -7.27 -22.94
C GLY A 199 -10.60 -7.97 -22.50
N ASP A 200 -10.44 -9.21 -22.93
CA ASP A 200 -9.27 -10.03 -22.61
C ASP A 200 -7.99 -9.36 -23.13
N GLY A 201 -7.01 -9.16 -22.23
CA GLY A 201 -5.75 -8.48 -22.56
C GLY A 201 -5.81 -6.94 -22.56
N HIS A 202 -6.92 -6.34 -22.09
CA HIS A 202 -7.07 -4.90 -21.90
C HIS A 202 -7.50 -4.55 -20.47
N MET A 203 -6.80 -5.15 -19.51
CA MET A 203 -7.05 -5.03 -18.08
C MET A 203 -6.84 -3.60 -17.57
N HIS A 204 -5.86 -2.84 -18.11
CA HIS A 204 -5.70 -1.44 -17.74
C HIS A 204 -6.95 -0.62 -18.08
N ASN A 205 -7.42 -0.72 -19.33
CA ASN A 205 -8.63 -0.01 -19.76
C ASN A 205 -9.88 -0.47 -19.00
N ARG A 206 -9.96 -1.76 -18.63
CA ARG A 206 -11.02 -2.25 -17.73
C ARG A 206 -10.97 -1.57 -16.36
N SER A 207 -9.78 -1.31 -15.80
CA SER A 207 -9.64 -0.57 -14.55
C SER A 207 -10.16 0.86 -14.66
N ARG A 208 -9.88 1.56 -15.78
CA ARG A 208 -10.38 2.91 -16.05
C ARG A 208 -11.91 2.96 -16.14
N ASP A 209 -12.50 1.97 -16.79
CA ASP A 209 -13.96 1.85 -16.92
C ASP A 209 -14.61 1.60 -15.55
N TYR A 210 -14.07 0.66 -14.76
CA TYR A 210 -14.51 0.43 -13.39
C TYR A 210 -14.41 1.67 -12.51
N SER A 211 -13.26 2.38 -12.54
CA SER A 211 -13.09 3.62 -11.79
C SER A 211 -14.09 4.70 -12.22
N SER A 212 -14.41 4.80 -13.51
CA SER A 212 -15.44 5.72 -14.01
C SER A 212 -16.83 5.40 -13.47
N TRP A 213 -17.27 4.14 -13.55
CA TRP A 213 -18.55 3.70 -13.00
C TRP A 213 -18.64 3.91 -11.49
N LEU A 214 -17.59 3.53 -10.76
CA LEU A 214 -17.52 3.65 -9.31
C LEU A 214 -17.65 5.11 -8.87
N ARG A 215 -16.78 5.99 -9.38
CA ARG A 215 -16.69 7.40 -8.97
C ARG A 215 -17.90 8.23 -9.42
N SER A 216 -18.51 7.90 -10.56
CA SER A 216 -19.65 8.65 -11.09
C SER A 216 -21.00 8.29 -10.48
N ARG A 217 -21.19 7.05 -10.02
CA ARG A 217 -22.53 6.53 -9.66
C ARG A 217 -22.60 5.73 -8.37
N LEU A 218 -21.50 5.21 -7.86
CA LEU A 218 -21.48 4.22 -6.77
C LEU A 218 -20.72 4.72 -5.53
N MET A 219 -20.43 6.02 -5.50
CA MET A 219 -19.80 6.71 -4.37
C MET A 219 -20.59 7.95 -3.89
N PRO A 220 -21.89 7.82 -3.54
CA PRO A 220 -22.63 8.96 -3.00
C PRO A 220 -21.91 9.50 -1.76
N GLU A 221 -21.73 10.82 -1.70
CA GLU A 221 -21.01 11.51 -0.60
C GLU A 221 -19.60 10.94 -0.34
N GLY A 222 -18.97 10.31 -1.34
CA GLY A 222 -17.62 9.76 -1.28
C GLY A 222 -17.51 8.33 -0.76
N GLY A 223 -18.61 7.68 -0.35
CA GLY A 223 -18.57 6.32 0.20
C GLY A 223 -18.93 5.24 -0.80
N VAL A 224 -18.11 4.19 -0.93
CA VAL A 224 -18.35 3.06 -1.84
C VAL A 224 -19.64 2.32 -1.47
N MET A 225 -20.50 2.12 -2.45
CA MET A 225 -21.82 1.48 -2.33
C MET A 225 -22.16 0.59 -3.53
N ARG A 226 -23.31 -0.06 -3.44
CA ARG A 226 -24.04 -0.66 -4.56
C ARG A 226 -25.34 0.12 -4.80
N ALA A 227 -25.86 0.11 -6.02
CA ALA A 227 -27.01 0.95 -6.37
C ALA A 227 -28.06 0.23 -7.22
N TRP A 228 -29.32 0.55 -6.95
CA TRP A 228 -30.46 0.27 -7.83
C TRP A 228 -30.68 1.45 -8.77
N PHE A 229 -31.01 1.16 -10.02
CA PHE A 229 -31.32 2.13 -11.06
C PHE A 229 -32.77 1.99 -11.51
N THR A 230 -33.31 3.07 -12.08
CA THR A 230 -34.69 3.09 -12.57
C THR A 230 -34.93 2.13 -13.74
N ASP A 231 -33.90 1.91 -14.55
CA ASP A 231 -33.90 1.11 -15.77
C ASP A 231 -32.48 0.62 -16.10
N ASP A 232 -32.36 -0.13 -17.21
CA ASP A 232 -31.14 -0.75 -17.70
C ASP A 232 -30.20 0.22 -18.45
N THR A 233 -30.53 1.52 -18.49
CA THR A 233 -29.59 2.55 -18.98
C THR A 233 -28.57 2.95 -17.91
N TYR A 234 -28.84 2.60 -16.64
CA TYR A 234 -28.00 2.93 -15.49
C TYR A 234 -27.65 4.42 -15.38
N THR A 235 -28.56 5.29 -15.82
CA THR A 235 -28.36 6.75 -15.80
C THR A 235 -28.89 7.39 -14.51
N GLN A 236 -30.06 6.96 -14.04
CA GLN A 236 -30.71 7.52 -12.85
C GLN A 236 -30.71 6.52 -11.70
N VAL A 237 -30.01 6.86 -10.62
CA VAL A 237 -30.01 6.06 -9.38
C VAL A 237 -31.36 6.17 -8.68
N ALA A 238 -31.97 5.02 -8.39
CA ALA A 238 -33.20 4.89 -7.64
C ALA A 238 -32.96 4.74 -6.13
N GLY A 239 -31.84 4.14 -5.72
CA GLY A 239 -31.49 3.95 -4.32
C GLY A 239 -30.12 3.30 -4.14
N TYR A 240 -29.61 3.36 -2.90
CA TYR A 240 -28.31 2.81 -2.54
C TYR A 240 -28.42 1.73 -1.46
N GLY A 241 -27.49 0.79 -1.49
CA GLY A 241 -27.35 -0.28 -0.50
C GLY A 241 -25.89 -0.51 -0.12
N GLY A 242 -25.65 -1.48 0.77
CA GLY A 242 -24.29 -1.77 1.25
C GLY A 242 -23.75 -0.72 2.22
N THR A 243 -24.60 0.16 2.75
CA THR A 243 -24.22 1.25 3.66
C THR A 243 -23.65 0.77 4.98
N ARG A 244 -23.86 -0.51 5.33
CA ARG A 244 -23.19 -1.11 6.47
C ARG A 244 -21.70 -1.35 6.19
N ASP A 245 -21.34 -1.69 4.97
CA ASP A 245 -19.98 -2.10 4.58
C ASP A 245 -19.24 -1.00 3.80
N SER A 246 -19.77 0.22 3.80
CA SER A 246 -19.17 1.33 3.08
C SER A 246 -17.74 1.66 3.56
N PRO A 247 -17.39 1.62 4.86
CA PRO A 247 -16.04 1.94 5.32
C PRO A 247 -14.98 0.95 4.86
N ILE A 248 -15.24 -0.36 4.98
CA ILE A 248 -14.28 -1.37 4.49
C ILE A 248 -14.03 -1.18 3.00
N TRP A 249 -15.07 -1.02 2.17
CA TRP A 249 -14.89 -0.89 0.72
C TRP A 249 -14.34 0.47 0.28
N THR A 250 -14.64 1.54 1.01
CA THR A 250 -14.04 2.86 0.77
C THR A 250 -12.56 2.85 1.10
N GLY A 251 -12.16 2.15 2.18
CA GLY A 251 -10.77 1.99 2.55
C GLY A 251 -10.00 1.05 1.61
N THR A 252 -10.61 -0.03 1.15
CA THR A 252 -10.04 -0.90 0.13
C THR A 252 -9.90 -0.18 -1.21
N PHE A 253 -10.84 0.71 -1.57
CA PHE A 253 -10.68 1.57 -2.74
C PHE A 253 -9.58 2.62 -2.54
N LEU A 254 -9.44 3.19 -1.35
CA LEU A 254 -8.32 4.09 -1.00
C LEU A 254 -6.97 3.38 -1.16
N ALA A 255 -6.87 2.11 -0.74
CA ALA A 255 -5.67 1.30 -0.99
C ALA A 255 -5.43 1.07 -2.49
N ALA A 256 -6.48 0.81 -3.28
CA ALA A 256 -6.36 0.63 -4.72
C ALA A 256 -5.84 1.91 -5.42
N GLU A 257 -6.37 3.09 -5.06
CA GLU A 257 -5.91 4.37 -5.61
C GLU A 257 -4.51 4.75 -5.12
N ALA A 258 -4.13 4.36 -3.90
CA ALA A 258 -2.76 4.52 -3.40
C ALA A 258 -1.77 3.69 -4.22
N LEU A 259 -2.09 2.41 -4.44
CA LEU A 259 -1.29 1.51 -5.27
C LEU A 259 -1.23 2.00 -6.72
N ARG A 260 -2.35 2.49 -7.26
CA ARG A 260 -2.40 3.14 -8.58
C ARG A 260 -1.45 4.33 -8.65
N TYR A 261 -1.57 5.28 -7.73
CA TYR A 261 -0.74 6.48 -7.70
C TYR A 261 0.75 6.14 -7.57
N MET A 262 1.13 5.24 -6.66
CA MET A 262 2.52 4.80 -6.54
C MET A 262 3.05 4.05 -7.79
N THR A 263 2.16 3.45 -8.58
CA THR A 263 2.54 2.73 -9.80
C THR A 263 2.63 3.63 -11.02
N THR A 264 1.80 4.67 -11.11
CA THR A 264 1.61 5.44 -12.34
C THR A 264 1.91 6.93 -12.21
N GLY A 265 1.98 7.48 -11.00
CA GLY A 265 2.06 8.93 -10.77
C GLY A 265 0.80 9.70 -11.21
N SER A 266 -0.30 9.02 -11.56
CA SER A 266 -1.47 9.65 -12.19
C SER A 266 -2.09 10.77 -11.32
N PRO A 267 -2.20 12.02 -11.83
CA PRO A 267 -2.77 13.13 -11.08
C PRO A 267 -4.21 12.89 -10.61
N ASP A 268 -5.02 12.17 -11.39
CA ASP A 268 -6.41 11.88 -11.02
C ASP A 268 -6.51 10.91 -9.83
N ALA A 269 -5.54 10.01 -9.67
CA ALA A 269 -5.41 9.10 -8.54
C ALA A 269 -4.99 9.86 -7.28
N ALA A 270 -4.05 10.81 -7.38
CA ALA A 270 -3.67 11.69 -6.28
C ALA A 270 -4.86 12.53 -5.77
N ALA A 271 -5.66 13.08 -6.68
CA ALA A 271 -6.88 13.81 -6.31
C ALA A 271 -7.93 12.90 -5.64
N GLN A 272 -8.03 11.65 -6.07
CA GLN A 272 -8.94 10.67 -5.47
C GLN A 272 -8.48 10.23 -4.08
N LEU A 273 -7.16 10.07 -3.87
CA LEU A 273 -6.56 9.84 -2.56
C LEU A 273 -6.94 10.93 -1.55
N ASP A 274 -6.75 12.21 -1.92
CA ASP A 274 -7.12 13.35 -1.06
C ASP A 274 -8.61 13.29 -0.68
N THR A 275 -9.48 13.09 -1.68
CA THR A 275 -10.93 13.01 -1.48
C THR A 275 -11.31 11.89 -0.52
N LEU A 276 -10.72 10.71 -0.68
CA LEU A 276 -11.02 9.53 0.12
C LEU A 276 -10.53 9.67 1.57
N VAL A 277 -9.31 10.14 1.78
CA VAL A 277 -8.77 10.39 3.13
C VAL A 277 -9.63 11.40 3.88
N ARG A 278 -10.04 12.51 3.24
CA ARG A 278 -10.93 13.50 3.87
C ARG A 278 -12.32 12.95 4.16
N THR A 279 -12.84 12.07 3.29
CA THR A 279 -14.12 11.39 3.53
C THR A 279 -14.03 10.47 4.75
N MET A 280 -12.94 9.70 4.86
CA MET A 280 -12.73 8.82 6.01
C MET A 280 -12.47 9.60 7.30
N ASP A 281 -11.70 10.70 7.26
CA ASP A 281 -11.50 11.60 8.40
C ASP A 281 -12.83 12.10 8.98
N ARG A 282 -13.75 12.47 8.10
CA ARG A 282 -15.10 12.85 8.51
C ARG A 282 -15.81 11.71 9.24
N TRP A 283 -15.72 10.48 8.74
CA TRP A 283 -16.36 9.32 9.37
C TRP A 283 -15.74 8.95 10.72
N TRP A 284 -14.45 9.19 10.91
CA TRP A 284 -13.77 9.03 12.20
C TRP A 284 -14.18 10.07 13.24
N ARG A 285 -14.62 11.26 12.81
CA ARG A 285 -14.82 12.42 13.69
C ARG A 285 -16.28 12.77 13.93
N ILE A 286 -17.19 12.36 13.05
CA ILE A 286 -18.59 12.82 13.08
C ILE A 286 -19.39 12.33 14.30
N SER A 287 -19.03 11.18 14.88
CA SER A 287 -19.61 10.68 16.14
C SER A 287 -19.19 11.53 17.33
N GLY A 288 -17.98 12.11 17.29
CA GLY A 288 -17.32 12.76 18.44
C GLY A 288 -16.67 11.78 19.42
N ASP A 289 -16.87 10.47 19.26
CA ASP A 289 -16.30 9.43 20.11
C ASP A 289 -14.90 9.03 19.62
N GLN A 290 -13.92 9.01 20.53
CA GLN A 290 -12.54 8.69 20.18
C GLN A 290 -12.40 7.28 19.63
N GLY A 291 -11.86 7.17 18.41
CA GLY A 291 -11.63 5.88 17.75
C GLY A 291 -12.90 5.19 17.27
N TYR A 292 -14.05 5.86 17.27
CA TYR A 292 -15.29 5.32 16.72
C TYR A 292 -15.47 5.73 15.25
N LEU A 293 -15.49 4.75 14.36
CA LEU A 293 -15.71 4.93 12.94
C LEU A 293 -17.21 4.88 12.59
N ALA A 294 -17.76 5.94 12.00
CA ALA A 294 -19.11 5.89 11.43
C ALA A 294 -19.16 4.97 10.21
N ARG A 295 -20.30 4.28 10.01
CA ARG A 295 -20.52 3.42 8.83
C ARG A 295 -20.76 4.21 7.55
N TYR A 296 -21.35 5.39 7.64
CA TYR A 296 -21.59 6.28 6.50
C TYR A 296 -22.06 7.64 7.01
N ALA A 297 -21.81 8.70 6.25
CA ALA A 297 -22.35 10.03 6.55
C ALA A 297 -22.73 10.77 5.26
N ALA A 298 -23.79 11.57 5.33
CA ALA A 298 -24.26 12.41 4.24
C ALA A 298 -24.77 13.76 4.77
N LEU A 299 -24.73 14.79 3.91
CA LEU A 299 -25.36 16.06 4.22
C LEU A 299 -26.89 15.90 4.33
N ALA A 300 -27.52 16.67 5.22
CA ALA A 300 -28.98 16.74 5.27
C ALA A 300 -29.61 17.35 4.00
N SER A 301 -28.79 17.98 3.16
CA SER A 301 -29.17 18.51 1.85
C SER A 301 -28.89 17.56 0.68
N SER A 302 -28.41 16.34 0.94
CA SER A 302 -28.12 15.35 -0.11
C SER A 302 -29.37 14.97 -0.91
N ALA A 303 -29.16 14.36 -2.08
CA ALA A 303 -30.25 13.94 -2.96
C ALA A 303 -31.18 12.91 -2.29
N ALA A 304 -32.44 12.85 -2.74
CA ALA A 304 -33.45 11.97 -2.15
C ALA A 304 -33.05 10.48 -2.06
N PRO A 305 -32.39 9.86 -3.06
CA PRO A 305 -31.90 8.48 -2.93
C PRO A 305 -30.87 8.27 -1.81
N VAL A 306 -30.09 9.29 -1.48
CA VAL A 306 -29.12 9.25 -0.36
C VAL A 306 -29.85 9.43 0.97
N LEU A 307 -30.76 10.41 1.06
CA LEU A 307 -31.54 10.64 2.28
C LEU A 307 -32.42 9.44 2.66
N ALA A 308 -32.85 8.63 1.68
CA ALA A 308 -33.61 7.41 1.91
C ALA A 308 -32.86 6.35 2.73
N ILE A 309 -31.52 6.44 2.85
CA ILE A 309 -30.71 5.58 3.72
C ILE A 309 -31.04 5.82 5.21
N PHE A 310 -31.42 7.05 5.55
CA PHE A 310 -31.53 7.55 6.92
C PHE A 310 -32.97 7.52 7.45
N ASP A 311 -33.53 6.31 7.58
CA ASP A 311 -34.81 6.09 8.29
C ASP A 311 -34.70 6.52 9.76
N ALA A 312 -35.54 7.45 10.20
CA ALA A 312 -35.60 7.96 11.56
C ALA A 312 -36.07 6.92 12.60
N ALA A 313 -36.71 5.83 12.16
CA ALA A 313 -37.09 4.74 13.05
C ALA A 313 -35.92 3.78 13.34
N ASN A 314 -34.85 3.83 12.55
CA ASN A 314 -33.69 2.97 12.75
C ASN A 314 -32.73 3.63 13.77
N PRO A 315 -32.47 3.00 14.93
CA PRO A 315 -31.61 3.57 15.97
C PRO A 315 -30.15 3.71 15.56
N GLU A 316 -29.72 3.06 14.47
CA GLU A 316 -28.37 3.25 13.92
C GLU A 316 -28.21 4.60 13.20
N ASN A 317 -29.29 5.32 12.92
CA ASN A 317 -29.25 6.55 12.14
C ASN A 317 -29.30 7.77 13.07
N HIS A 318 -28.23 8.56 13.05
CA HIS A 318 -28.08 9.80 13.81
C HIS A 318 -28.42 10.96 12.88
N LEU A 319 -29.50 11.69 13.18
CA LEU A 319 -30.04 12.70 12.27
C LEU A 319 -29.82 14.13 12.76
N ASN A 320 -29.64 15.05 11.81
CA ASN A 320 -29.55 16.49 12.05
C ASN A 320 -28.38 16.88 12.99
N VAL A 321 -27.25 16.19 12.85
CA VAL A 321 -26.04 16.42 13.63
C VAL A 321 -25.31 17.63 13.07
N SER A 322 -25.00 18.62 13.91
CA SER A 322 -24.20 19.77 13.48
C SER A 322 -22.72 19.41 13.51
N PHE A 323 -22.08 19.39 12.35
CA PHE A 323 -20.68 19.02 12.19
C PHE A 323 -20.06 19.81 11.04
N GLU A 324 -18.86 20.38 11.26
CA GLU A 324 -18.12 21.19 10.28
C GLU A 324 -18.98 22.30 9.62
N GLY A 325 -19.77 23.00 10.43
CA GLY A 325 -20.62 24.12 9.98
C GLY A 325 -21.84 23.71 9.15
N ASN A 326 -22.09 22.42 8.96
CA ASN A 326 -23.20 21.87 8.20
C ASN A 326 -24.09 20.97 9.06
N THR A 327 -25.23 20.58 8.52
CA THR A 327 -26.14 19.60 9.13
C THR A 327 -25.97 18.25 8.41
N TRP A 328 -25.65 17.21 9.17
CA TRP A 328 -25.35 15.87 8.68
C TRP A 328 -26.33 14.82 9.22
N HIS A 329 -26.42 13.72 8.47
CA HIS A 329 -26.91 12.44 8.94
C HIS A 329 -25.75 11.44 8.91
N TRP A 330 -25.61 10.60 9.92
CA TRP A 330 -24.61 9.53 9.91
C TRP A 330 -25.16 8.23 10.49
N LYS A 331 -24.49 7.13 10.15
CA LYS A 331 -24.91 5.77 10.52
C LYS A 331 -23.89 5.12 11.45
N GLY A 332 -24.34 4.64 12.61
CA GLY A 332 -23.53 3.94 13.62
C GLY A 332 -23.68 2.42 13.57
N ASN A 333 -23.58 1.80 14.74
CA ASN A 333 -23.50 0.36 14.99
C ASN A 333 -22.39 -0.32 14.19
N VAL A 334 -21.21 0.31 14.14
CA VAL A 334 -20.06 -0.14 13.35
C VAL A 334 -19.56 -1.52 13.80
N SER A 335 -19.21 -2.37 12.83
CA SER A 335 -18.63 -3.69 13.09
C SER A 335 -17.12 -3.68 12.84
N ARG A 336 -16.42 -4.67 13.38
CA ARG A 336 -14.96 -4.69 13.45
C ARG A 336 -14.27 -4.78 12.07
N ASP A 337 -14.92 -5.46 11.15
CA ASP A 337 -14.50 -5.61 9.75
C ASP A 337 -14.35 -4.27 9.03
N GLN A 338 -15.15 -3.26 9.41
CA GLN A 338 -15.12 -1.93 8.81
C GLN A 338 -13.76 -1.22 8.98
N TYR A 339 -13.06 -1.55 10.06
CA TYR A 339 -11.75 -1.00 10.37
C TYR A 339 -10.66 -1.59 9.47
N GLN A 340 -10.86 -2.77 8.86
CA GLN A 340 -9.81 -3.48 8.12
C GLN A 340 -9.45 -2.76 6.83
N GLY A 341 -10.45 -2.53 5.98
CA GLY A 341 -10.27 -1.74 4.77
C GLY A 341 -9.84 -0.32 5.09
N THR A 342 -10.36 0.29 6.16
CA THR A 342 -9.95 1.64 6.59
C THR A 342 -8.47 1.70 6.96
N MET A 343 -7.99 0.77 7.77
CA MET A 343 -6.58 0.68 8.14
C MET A 343 -5.68 0.29 6.96
N LEU A 344 -6.17 -0.55 6.04
CA LEU A 344 -5.50 -0.88 4.79
C LEU A 344 -5.29 0.36 3.92
N GLY A 345 -6.38 1.09 3.64
CA GLY A 345 -6.36 2.32 2.86
C GLY A 345 -5.51 3.40 3.49
N HIS A 346 -5.63 3.64 4.80
CA HIS A 346 -4.81 4.63 5.51
C HIS A 346 -3.31 4.30 5.44
N SER A 347 -2.94 3.03 5.60
CA SER A 347 -1.54 2.62 5.55
C SER A 347 -0.90 2.86 4.17
N PHE A 348 -1.59 2.48 3.09
CA PHE A 348 -1.08 2.72 1.74
C PHE A 348 -1.17 4.19 1.31
N ALA A 349 -2.23 4.91 1.69
CA ALA A 349 -2.33 6.33 1.39
C ALA A 349 -1.23 7.15 2.07
N TYR A 350 -0.82 6.77 3.29
CA TYR A 350 0.30 7.40 3.99
C TYR A 350 1.64 7.20 3.28
N GLU A 351 1.85 6.02 2.67
CA GLU A 351 3.03 5.74 1.85
C GLU A 351 2.99 6.46 0.50
N ALA A 352 1.80 6.55 -0.10
CA ALA A 352 1.63 7.05 -1.44
C ALA A 352 1.76 8.58 -1.54
N THR A 353 1.35 9.33 -0.52
CA THR A 353 1.31 10.80 -0.59
C THR A 353 2.53 11.46 0.06
N ASP A 354 2.98 12.59 -0.48
CA ASP A 354 3.94 13.49 0.18
C ASP A 354 3.29 14.73 0.80
N ASP A 355 1.97 14.88 0.67
CA ASP A 355 1.23 15.96 1.33
C ASP A 355 1.16 15.72 2.85
N GLU A 356 1.92 16.49 3.62
CA GLU A 356 1.93 16.38 5.07
C GLU A 356 0.59 16.74 5.73
N ALA A 357 -0.25 17.58 5.10
CA ALA A 357 -1.59 17.83 5.61
C ALA A 357 -2.45 16.56 5.51
N LEU A 358 -2.29 15.80 4.42
CA LEU A 358 -2.98 14.53 4.23
C LEU A 358 -2.44 13.45 5.16
N LYS A 359 -1.11 13.34 5.29
CA LYS A 359 -0.45 12.45 6.26
C LYS A 359 -0.89 12.74 7.68
N GLU A 360 -1.06 14.01 8.07
CA GLU A 360 -1.53 14.35 9.41
C GLU A 360 -2.97 13.92 9.68
N LEU A 361 -3.89 14.01 8.70
CA LEU A 361 -5.25 13.49 8.86
C LEU A 361 -5.22 11.97 9.11
N ILE A 362 -4.47 11.23 8.28
CA ILE A 362 -4.32 9.77 8.42
C ILE A 362 -3.74 9.43 9.80
N ARG A 363 -2.64 10.09 10.17
CA ARG A 363 -1.91 9.89 11.43
C ARG A 363 -2.80 10.18 12.63
N ALA A 364 -3.53 11.29 12.62
CA ALA A 364 -4.43 11.65 13.72
C ALA A 364 -5.54 10.62 13.91
N ASN A 365 -6.15 10.12 12.83
CA ASN A 365 -7.21 9.11 12.88
C ASN A 365 -6.69 7.78 13.43
N VAL A 366 -5.59 7.26 12.86
CA VAL A 366 -4.98 5.99 13.28
C VAL A 366 -4.51 6.05 14.73
N VAL A 367 -3.80 7.10 15.12
CA VAL A 367 -3.23 7.20 16.47
C VAL A 367 -4.33 7.38 17.52
N THR A 368 -5.36 8.20 17.24
CA THR A 368 -6.50 8.34 18.16
C THR A 368 -7.21 7.01 18.37
N PHE A 369 -7.38 6.22 17.31
CA PHE A 369 -7.96 4.89 17.41
C PHE A 369 -7.10 3.92 18.24
N VAL A 370 -5.79 3.83 17.98
CA VAL A 370 -4.92 2.92 18.72
C VAL A 370 -4.75 3.35 20.18
N GLU A 371 -4.68 4.65 20.48
CA GLU A 371 -4.68 5.13 21.87
C GLU A 371 -5.98 4.77 22.62
N ARG A 372 -7.13 4.79 21.93
CA ARG A 372 -8.38 4.29 22.50
C ARG A 372 -8.30 2.80 22.82
N LEU A 373 -7.68 1.99 21.96
CA LEU A 373 -7.46 0.56 22.22
C LEU A 373 -6.47 0.31 23.37
N MET A 374 -5.47 1.17 23.55
CA MET A 374 -4.48 1.11 24.65
C MET A 374 -5.04 1.60 25.98
N THR A 375 -6.21 2.25 26.00
CA THR A 375 -6.79 2.81 27.21
C THR A 375 -7.59 1.75 27.97
N PHE A 376 -7.06 1.37 29.15
CA PHE A 376 -7.74 0.47 30.09
C PHE A 376 -8.49 1.28 31.13
N GLU A 377 -9.78 1.01 31.29
CA GLU A 377 -10.63 1.71 32.25
C GLU A 377 -11.68 0.79 32.88
N THR A 378 -11.95 1.00 34.17
CA THR A 378 -13.03 0.29 34.87
C THR A 378 -14.38 0.90 34.49
N ARG A 379 -15.27 0.09 33.92
CA ARG A 379 -16.63 0.50 33.55
C ARG A 379 -17.68 -0.43 34.14
N ALA A 380 -18.85 0.14 34.42
CA ALA A 380 -20.04 -0.64 34.72
C ALA A 380 -20.65 -1.16 33.41
N VAL A 381 -20.81 -2.48 33.30
CA VAL A 381 -21.31 -3.19 32.12
C VAL A 381 -22.56 -3.96 32.50
N ASP A 382 -23.56 -3.92 31.63
CA ASP A 382 -24.75 -4.76 31.76
C ASP A 382 -24.48 -6.11 31.06
N PHE A 383 -23.93 -7.09 31.81
CA PHE A 383 -23.73 -8.44 31.29
C PHE A 383 -25.04 -9.22 31.25
N VAL A 384 -25.20 -10.05 30.22
CA VAL A 384 -26.24 -11.07 30.12
C VAL A 384 -25.56 -12.41 29.84
N ILE A 385 -25.57 -13.33 30.79
CA ILE A 385 -24.87 -14.62 30.69
C ILE A 385 -25.91 -15.73 30.68
N ASP A 386 -26.04 -16.45 29.57
CA ASP A 386 -27.06 -17.48 29.35
C ASP A 386 -28.48 -16.99 29.71
N GLY A 387 -28.77 -15.73 29.34
CA GLY A 387 -30.04 -15.04 29.64
C GLY A 387 -30.17 -14.44 31.04
N ILE A 388 -29.15 -14.57 31.89
CA ILE A 388 -29.14 -14.02 33.26
C ILE A 388 -28.45 -12.66 33.27
N ALA A 389 -29.15 -11.61 33.69
CA ALA A 389 -28.57 -10.28 33.85
C ALA A 389 -27.62 -10.22 35.06
N VAL A 390 -26.37 -9.83 34.83
CA VAL A 390 -25.30 -9.71 35.82
C VAL A 390 -24.61 -8.35 35.69
N PRO A 391 -25.16 -7.27 36.28
CA PRO A 391 -24.48 -5.98 36.29
C PRO A 391 -23.15 -6.11 37.05
N TRP A 392 -22.05 -5.76 36.40
CA TRP A 392 -20.72 -5.90 36.98
C TRP A 392 -19.81 -4.75 36.53
N SER A 393 -18.79 -4.45 37.34
CA SER A 393 -17.74 -3.52 36.93
C SER A 393 -16.46 -4.30 36.64
N THR A 394 -15.93 -4.14 35.44
CA THR A 394 -14.68 -4.76 35.04
C THR A 394 -13.81 -3.72 34.34
N GLU A 395 -12.50 -3.96 34.35
CA GLU A 395 -11.58 -3.22 33.51
C GLU A 395 -11.77 -3.68 32.06
N LEU A 396 -11.74 -2.73 31.14
CA LEU A 396 -11.91 -2.99 29.72
C LEU A 396 -10.80 -2.25 28.96
N GLY A 397 -10.10 -2.98 28.09
CA GLY A 397 -9.12 -2.46 27.14
C GLY A 397 -9.37 -3.05 25.74
N HIS A 398 -8.58 -2.64 24.74
CA HIS A 398 -8.71 -3.07 23.34
C HIS A 398 -10.15 -2.99 22.81
N CYS A 399 -10.82 -1.88 23.08
CA CYS A 399 -12.20 -1.69 22.64
C CYS A 399 -12.51 -0.22 22.39
N VAL A 400 -13.48 0.00 21.51
CA VAL A 400 -14.04 1.31 21.19
C VAL A 400 -15.42 1.43 21.83
N TYR A 401 -15.73 2.63 22.31
CA TYR A 401 -16.99 2.95 22.96
C TYR A 401 -17.74 3.98 22.16
N THR A 402 -19.06 3.93 22.28
CA THR A 402 -19.91 5.04 21.87
C THR A 402 -21.09 5.14 22.83
N ASP A 403 -21.32 6.34 23.36
CA ASP A 403 -22.43 6.59 24.27
C ASP A 403 -23.76 6.58 23.52
N ASP A 404 -23.72 6.91 22.23
CA ASP A 404 -24.86 7.02 21.31
C ASP A 404 -25.61 5.70 21.09
N GLU A 405 -24.96 4.56 21.35
CA GLU A 405 -25.56 3.22 21.24
C GLU A 405 -25.92 2.60 22.60
N THR A 406 -25.80 3.36 23.68
CA THR A 406 -26.13 2.90 25.03
C THR A 406 -27.45 3.49 25.50
N THR A 407 -28.38 2.65 25.95
CA THR A 407 -29.70 3.11 26.42
C THR A 407 -29.66 3.79 27.79
N ASN A 408 -28.59 3.58 28.56
CA ASN A 408 -28.47 3.97 29.97
C ASN A 408 -27.02 4.33 30.35
N GLY A 409 -26.19 4.72 29.35
CA GLY A 409 -24.79 5.06 29.56
C GLY A 409 -23.90 3.86 29.92
N LYS A 410 -24.41 2.64 29.72
CA LYS A 410 -23.70 1.39 30.01
C LYS A 410 -23.64 0.52 28.77
N PRO A 411 -22.47 -0.01 28.41
CA PRO A 411 -22.39 -1.02 27.36
C PRO A 411 -23.06 -2.32 27.84
N ARG A 412 -23.59 -3.08 26.89
CA ARG A 412 -24.17 -4.40 27.11
C ARG A 412 -23.27 -5.46 26.49
N ILE A 413 -23.00 -6.53 27.23
CA ILE A 413 -22.26 -7.70 26.73
C ILE A 413 -23.13 -8.93 26.98
N GLU A 414 -23.52 -9.61 25.92
CA GLU A 414 -24.31 -10.84 25.98
C GLU A 414 -23.47 -12.05 25.60
N ILE A 415 -23.46 -13.06 26.48
CA ILE A 415 -22.61 -14.23 26.41
C ILE A 415 -23.49 -15.48 26.49
N SER A 416 -23.38 -16.34 25.49
CA SER A 416 -23.76 -17.76 25.58
C SER A 416 -22.50 -18.54 25.95
N THR A 417 -22.59 -19.46 26.92
CA THR A 417 -21.44 -20.28 27.33
C THR A 417 -21.33 -21.61 26.59
N SER A 418 -22.39 -22.02 25.86
CA SER A 418 -22.43 -23.30 25.13
C SER A 418 -23.41 -23.28 23.94
N PRO A 419 -22.94 -23.10 22.70
CA PRO A 419 -21.57 -22.76 22.32
C PRO A 419 -21.19 -21.37 22.84
N PHE A 420 -19.88 -21.12 22.96
CA PHE A 420 -19.43 -19.80 23.37
C PHE A 420 -19.71 -18.77 22.27
N GLU A 421 -20.58 -17.81 22.57
CA GLU A 421 -20.87 -16.68 21.69
C GLU A 421 -20.84 -15.41 22.52
N LEU A 422 -20.33 -14.33 21.95
CA LEU A 422 -20.22 -13.04 22.60
C LEU A 422 -20.69 -11.96 21.63
N THR A 423 -21.69 -11.19 22.05
CA THR A 423 -22.18 -10.03 21.32
C THR A 423 -22.18 -8.80 22.22
N THR A 424 -22.04 -7.62 21.62
CA THR A 424 -21.89 -6.35 22.35
C THR A 424 -22.81 -5.27 21.78
N ALA A 425 -23.15 -4.29 22.60
CA ALA A 425 -23.84 -3.06 22.20
C ALA A 425 -23.26 -1.87 22.97
N GLY A 426 -23.02 -0.73 22.28
CA GLY A 426 -22.31 0.42 22.84
C GLY A 426 -20.83 0.16 23.15
N LEU A 427 -20.29 -0.93 22.61
CA LEU A 427 -18.93 -1.39 22.78
C LEU A 427 -18.54 -2.23 21.57
N LEU A 428 -17.41 -1.93 20.96
CA LEU A 428 -16.79 -2.76 19.93
C LEU A 428 -15.48 -3.32 20.46
N ILE A 429 -15.40 -4.65 20.62
CA ILE A 429 -14.26 -5.32 21.22
C ILE A 429 -13.25 -5.85 20.19
N PHE A 430 -11.97 -5.75 20.54
CA PHE A 430 -10.83 -6.36 19.89
C PHE A 430 -10.09 -7.20 20.95
N TRP A 431 -10.72 -8.28 21.42
CA TRP A 431 -10.22 -9.14 22.48
C TRP A 431 -9.73 -10.47 21.91
N PRO A 432 -8.42 -10.63 21.65
CA PRO A 432 -7.87 -11.93 21.30
C PRO A 432 -8.10 -12.98 22.39
N ASP A 433 -7.96 -12.60 23.66
CA ASP A 433 -8.34 -13.40 24.82
C ASP A 433 -9.42 -12.66 25.63
N PRO A 434 -10.73 -12.91 25.37
CA PRO A 434 -11.80 -12.31 26.16
C PRO A 434 -11.71 -12.63 27.67
N MET A 435 -11.02 -13.70 28.07
CA MET A 435 -10.90 -14.04 29.49
C MET A 435 -10.03 -13.06 30.28
N GLU A 436 -9.19 -12.26 29.60
CA GLU A 436 -8.46 -11.12 30.21
C GLU A 436 -9.43 -10.16 30.92
N PHE A 437 -10.59 -9.90 30.31
CA PHE A 437 -11.58 -8.95 30.83
C PHE A 437 -12.78 -9.62 31.51
N LEU A 438 -13.05 -10.88 31.18
CA LEU A 438 -14.20 -11.65 31.69
C LEU A 438 -13.87 -12.53 32.90
N GLY A 439 -12.60 -12.82 33.20
CA GLY A 439 -12.22 -13.76 34.26
C GLY A 439 -12.71 -13.39 35.66
N GLY A 440 -12.92 -12.09 35.92
CA GLY A 440 -13.46 -11.58 37.18
C GLY A 440 -15.00 -11.50 37.24
N VAL A 441 -15.69 -11.75 36.13
CA VAL A 441 -17.16 -11.63 36.05
C VAL A 441 -17.81 -12.88 36.66
N PRO A 442 -18.82 -12.72 37.54
CA PRO A 442 -19.56 -13.85 38.09
C PRO A 442 -20.10 -14.77 36.98
N LEU A 443 -20.07 -16.08 37.22
CA LEU A 443 -20.47 -17.15 36.29
C LEU A 443 -19.47 -17.46 35.15
N LEU A 444 -18.45 -16.64 34.91
CA LEU A 444 -17.48 -16.85 33.81
C LEU A 444 -16.10 -17.33 34.28
N GLY A 445 -15.76 -17.17 35.57
CA GLY A 445 -14.41 -17.43 36.10
C GLY A 445 -13.90 -18.89 36.02
N SER A 446 -14.71 -19.84 35.55
CA SER A 446 -14.30 -21.23 35.30
C SER A 446 -14.25 -21.61 33.82
N LEU A 447 -14.48 -20.66 32.90
CA LEU A 447 -14.35 -20.94 31.47
C LEU A 447 -12.87 -21.18 31.12
N PRO A 448 -12.59 -22.13 30.22
CA PRO A 448 -11.25 -22.30 29.68
C PRO A 448 -10.83 -21.05 28.88
N PRO A 449 -9.54 -20.86 28.61
CA PRO A 449 -9.09 -19.84 27.67
C PRO A 449 -9.78 -20.02 26.31
N ILE A 450 -10.21 -18.90 25.73
CA ILE A 450 -10.87 -18.85 24.42
C ILE A 450 -10.07 -17.84 23.61
N TYR A 451 -9.68 -18.20 22.38
CA TYR A 451 -8.83 -17.33 21.56
C TYR A 451 -9.53 -16.93 20.26
N PHE A 452 -9.75 -15.63 20.11
CA PHE A 452 -10.26 -15.01 18.89
C PHE A 452 -9.11 -14.58 17.99
N ARG A 453 -8.58 -15.54 17.24
CA ARG A 453 -7.35 -15.39 16.44
C ARG A 453 -7.41 -14.25 15.43
N SER A 454 -8.54 -14.05 14.74
CA SER A 454 -8.71 -12.90 13.84
C SER A 454 -8.64 -11.55 14.56
N GLN A 455 -8.96 -11.47 15.86
CA GLN A 455 -8.80 -10.24 16.65
C GLN A 455 -7.34 -9.99 17.00
N ALA A 456 -6.53 -11.04 17.19
CA ALA A 456 -5.07 -10.90 17.33
C ALA A 456 -4.45 -10.31 16.06
N ILE A 457 -4.85 -10.83 14.90
CA ILE A 457 -4.39 -10.34 13.58
C ILE A 457 -4.77 -8.88 13.37
N GLN A 458 -6.00 -8.50 13.74
CA GLN A 458 -6.47 -7.12 13.66
C GLN A 458 -5.65 -6.19 14.58
N LEU A 459 -5.43 -6.55 15.84
CA LEU A 459 -4.63 -5.73 16.76
C LEU A 459 -3.19 -5.60 16.25
N GLY A 460 -2.54 -6.69 15.87
CA GLY A 460 -1.18 -6.65 15.31
C GLY A 460 -1.06 -5.68 14.13
N SER A 461 -2.01 -5.79 13.19
CA SER A 461 -2.12 -4.89 12.04
C SER A 461 -2.32 -3.43 12.44
N MET A 462 -3.28 -3.14 13.33
CA MET A 462 -3.64 -1.77 13.72
C MET A 462 -2.47 -1.05 14.40
N PHE A 463 -1.77 -1.73 15.30
CA PHE A 463 -0.60 -1.18 15.97
C PHE A 463 0.58 -1.01 15.00
N ALA A 464 0.79 -1.94 14.07
CA ALA A 464 1.83 -1.80 13.04
C ALA A 464 1.59 -0.56 12.15
N VAL A 465 0.34 -0.31 11.74
CA VAL A 465 -0.01 0.92 10.99
C VAL A 465 0.19 2.17 11.86
N ALA A 466 -0.14 2.15 13.15
CA ALA A 466 0.12 3.28 14.04
C ALA A 466 1.63 3.59 14.21
N LEU A 467 2.47 2.55 14.22
CA LEU A 467 3.93 2.71 14.23
C LEU A 467 4.43 3.31 12.90
N GLN A 468 3.92 2.83 11.77
CA GLN A 468 4.23 3.37 10.44
C GLN A 468 3.94 4.87 10.34
N VAL A 469 2.72 5.30 10.68
CA VAL A 469 2.30 6.71 10.50
C VAL A 469 2.95 7.68 11.49
N THR A 470 3.62 7.17 12.52
CA THR A 470 4.32 7.99 13.52
C THR A 470 5.84 7.94 13.41
N GLU A 471 6.38 7.12 12.52
CA GLU A 471 7.82 6.98 12.29
C GLU A 471 8.44 8.30 11.83
N GLY A 472 9.55 8.70 12.46
CA GLY A 472 10.25 9.93 12.09
C GLY A 472 9.52 11.25 12.36
N VAL A 473 8.33 11.26 12.96
CA VAL A 473 7.53 12.48 13.18
C VAL A 473 7.77 13.07 14.58
N PRO A 474 8.46 14.21 14.74
CA PRO A 474 8.89 14.69 16.06
C PRO A 474 7.73 15.02 17.02
N SER A 475 6.61 15.54 16.50
CA SER A 475 5.41 15.85 17.30
C SER A 475 4.71 14.60 17.87
N TYR A 476 4.96 13.42 17.29
CA TYR A 476 4.38 12.15 17.70
C TYR A 476 5.37 11.24 18.45
N ALA A 477 6.64 11.62 18.60
CA ALA A 477 7.69 10.75 19.15
C ALA A 477 7.32 10.12 20.51
N ALA A 478 6.73 10.89 21.42
CA ALA A 478 6.30 10.37 22.73
C ALA A 478 5.12 9.38 22.62
N ARG A 479 4.15 9.68 21.74
CA ARG A 479 2.99 8.80 21.47
C ARG A 479 3.45 7.51 20.81
N ARG A 480 4.32 7.61 19.80
CA ARG A 480 4.97 6.46 19.15
C ARG A 480 5.69 5.57 20.17
N ALA A 481 6.46 6.15 21.10
CA ALA A 481 7.17 5.38 22.12
C ALA A 481 6.20 4.58 23.01
N ALA A 482 5.05 5.17 23.38
CA ALA A 482 4.01 4.48 24.13
C ALA A 482 3.34 3.36 23.31
N ILE A 483 3.04 3.61 22.03
CA ILE A 483 2.46 2.62 21.12
C ILE A 483 3.41 1.45 20.93
N LEU A 484 4.70 1.71 20.70
CA LEU A 484 5.72 0.67 20.56
C LEU A 484 5.85 -0.16 21.83
N ALA A 485 5.88 0.47 23.00
CA ALA A 485 5.97 -0.25 24.27
C ALA A 485 4.78 -1.21 24.47
N HIS A 486 3.56 -0.76 24.16
CA HIS A 486 2.36 -1.59 24.24
C HIS A 486 2.37 -2.72 23.19
N TYR A 487 2.81 -2.43 21.97
CA TYR A 487 2.95 -3.44 20.92
C TYR A 487 3.94 -4.54 21.34
N GLU A 488 5.14 -4.17 21.76
CA GLU A 488 6.19 -5.11 22.18
C GLU A 488 5.79 -5.95 23.41
N GLU A 489 4.95 -5.42 24.30
CA GLU A 489 4.43 -6.19 25.45
C GLU A 489 3.48 -7.31 25.03
N ARG A 490 2.78 -7.17 23.90
CA ARG A 490 1.65 -8.05 23.52
C ARG A 490 1.86 -8.84 22.24
N VAL A 491 2.75 -8.39 21.36
CA VAL A 491 2.90 -8.91 19.99
C VAL A 491 3.23 -10.40 19.96
N GLU A 492 4.03 -10.92 20.90
CA GLU A 492 4.38 -12.35 20.92
C GLU A 492 3.17 -13.26 21.15
N ASP A 493 2.23 -12.84 22.01
CA ASP A 493 0.97 -13.56 22.22
C ASP A 493 0.09 -13.47 20.96
N TRP A 494 0.01 -12.28 20.35
CA TRP A 494 -0.77 -12.09 19.12
C TRP A 494 -0.25 -12.93 17.96
N VAL A 495 1.07 -12.97 17.76
CA VAL A 495 1.70 -13.83 16.75
C VAL A 495 1.44 -15.30 17.08
N GLY A 496 1.57 -15.69 18.35
CA GLY A 496 1.25 -17.05 18.81
C GLY A 496 -0.17 -17.47 18.40
N TRP A 497 -1.17 -16.66 18.73
CA TRP A 497 -2.57 -16.94 18.36
C TRP A 497 -2.83 -16.89 16.86
N ALA A 498 -2.18 -15.98 16.14
CA ALA A 498 -2.29 -15.89 14.68
C ALA A 498 -1.76 -17.15 13.99
N THR A 499 -0.65 -17.74 14.46
CA THR A 499 -0.11 -18.98 13.88
C THR A 499 -0.98 -20.21 14.09
N GLU A 500 -1.97 -20.13 14.98
CA GLU A 500 -2.97 -21.19 15.19
C GLU A 500 -4.27 -20.92 14.42
N TRP A 501 -4.30 -19.92 13.54
CA TRP A 501 -5.49 -19.57 12.78
C TRP A 501 -5.95 -20.76 11.92
N SER A 502 -7.26 -20.97 11.86
CA SER A 502 -7.87 -22.06 11.10
C SER A 502 -9.26 -21.64 10.63
N ASP A 503 -9.69 -22.13 9.48
CA ASP A 503 -11.09 -21.97 9.06
C ASP A 503 -12.01 -22.85 9.91
N THR A 504 -13.08 -22.25 10.43
CA THR A 504 -14.14 -22.97 11.16
C THR A 504 -15.46 -22.97 10.39
N ASN A 505 -15.45 -22.48 9.15
CA ASN A 505 -16.62 -22.35 8.32
C ASN A 505 -17.13 -23.71 7.86
N THR A 506 -18.44 -23.83 7.74
CA THR A 506 -19.11 -24.98 7.12
C THR A 506 -19.81 -24.52 5.86
N CYS A 507 -19.52 -25.17 4.73
CA CYS A 507 -20.12 -24.87 3.43
C CYS A 507 -20.09 -23.39 3.05
N GLY A 508 -19.00 -22.66 3.34
CA GLY A 508 -18.86 -21.26 2.94
C GLY A 508 -19.80 -20.26 3.66
N SER A 509 -20.60 -20.68 4.64
CA SER A 509 -21.59 -19.84 5.35
C SER A 509 -21.02 -18.57 6.00
N SER A 510 -19.76 -18.60 6.43
CA SER A 510 -19.03 -17.48 7.04
C SER A 510 -17.76 -17.10 6.27
N TYR A 511 -17.79 -17.19 4.93
CA TYR A 511 -16.58 -16.99 4.10
C TYR A 511 -15.95 -15.59 4.26
N HIS A 512 -16.75 -14.57 4.57
CA HIS A 512 -16.27 -13.22 4.88
C HIS A 512 -15.23 -13.20 6.02
N GLY A 513 -15.21 -14.21 6.89
CA GLY A 513 -14.19 -14.41 7.92
C GLY A 513 -12.76 -14.52 7.38
N PHE A 514 -12.57 -15.02 6.15
CA PHE A 514 -11.28 -15.01 5.48
C PHE A 514 -10.84 -13.57 5.20
N ASN A 515 -11.71 -12.72 4.64
CA ASN A 515 -11.40 -11.33 4.38
C ASN A 515 -11.00 -10.60 5.68
N ILE A 516 -11.70 -10.94 6.77
CA ILE A 516 -11.41 -10.44 8.11
C ILE A 516 -10.01 -10.82 8.62
N ALA A 517 -9.41 -11.89 8.11
CA ALA A 517 -8.03 -12.26 8.46
C ALA A 517 -7.03 -11.71 7.44
N PHE A 518 -7.30 -11.85 6.13
CA PHE A 518 -6.34 -11.54 5.07
C PHE A 518 -6.03 -10.05 4.92
N GLU A 519 -7.03 -9.16 4.96
CA GLU A 519 -6.79 -7.71 4.86
C GLU A 519 -5.86 -7.18 5.97
N PRO A 520 -6.12 -7.43 7.27
CA PRO A 520 -5.21 -6.97 8.32
C PRO A 520 -3.86 -7.71 8.28
N ALA A 521 -3.82 -8.99 7.88
CA ALA A 521 -2.56 -9.72 7.73
C ALA A 521 -1.62 -9.04 6.72
N TRP A 522 -2.15 -8.50 5.62
CA TRP A 522 -1.34 -7.81 4.61
C TRP A 522 -0.55 -6.64 5.22
N ASN A 523 -1.22 -5.75 5.95
CA ASN A 523 -0.54 -4.66 6.66
C ASN A 523 0.43 -5.18 7.72
N TRP A 524 0.03 -6.17 8.52
CA TRP A 524 0.85 -6.63 9.64
C TRP A 524 2.17 -7.25 9.16
N VAL A 525 2.12 -8.17 8.19
CA VAL A 525 3.33 -8.83 7.67
C VAL A 525 4.24 -7.83 6.95
N ARG A 526 3.65 -6.91 6.18
CA ARG A 526 4.41 -5.90 5.43
C ARG A 526 5.19 -4.97 6.36
N LEU A 527 4.52 -4.49 7.41
CA LEU A 527 5.03 -3.47 8.34
C LEU A 527 5.84 -4.03 9.52
N GLU A 528 5.84 -5.34 9.77
CA GLU A 528 6.70 -5.91 10.81
C GLU A 528 8.18 -5.72 10.44
N THR A 529 8.95 -5.21 11.40
CA THR A 529 10.36 -4.82 11.25
C THR A 529 11.31 -5.75 11.99
N ASP A 530 10.85 -6.45 13.03
CA ASP A 530 11.64 -7.49 13.66
C ASP A 530 11.76 -8.69 12.70
N PRO A 531 12.98 -9.09 12.30
CA PRO A 531 13.16 -10.12 11.29
C PRO A 531 12.69 -11.51 11.74
N VAL A 532 12.72 -11.81 13.04
CA VAL A 532 12.29 -13.11 13.58
C VAL A 532 10.76 -13.19 13.61
N ARG A 533 10.09 -12.11 14.05
CA ARG A 533 8.63 -12.03 13.98
C ARG A 533 8.12 -12.00 12.55
N LYS A 534 8.79 -11.25 11.66
CA LYS A 534 8.43 -11.20 10.24
C LYS A 534 8.51 -12.58 9.61
N ASP A 535 9.61 -13.33 9.82
CA ASP A 535 9.74 -14.70 9.32
C ASP A 535 8.60 -15.61 9.84
N ARG A 536 8.24 -15.53 11.13
CA ARG A 536 7.10 -16.28 11.69
C ARG A 536 5.76 -15.89 11.07
N LEU A 537 5.53 -14.61 10.84
CA LEU A 537 4.31 -14.11 10.20
C LEU A 537 4.21 -14.57 8.74
N GLN A 538 5.32 -14.58 8.00
CA GLN A 538 5.36 -15.05 6.62
C GLN A 538 5.18 -16.57 6.52
N THR A 539 5.87 -17.31 7.38
CA THR A 539 5.93 -18.77 7.32
C THR A 539 4.79 -19.43 8.10
N ALA A 540 4.88 -19.47 9.42
CA ALA A 540 3.96 -20.20 10.27
C ALA A 540 2.51 -19.67 10.18
N PHE A 541 2.34 -18.36 9.99
CA PHE A 541 1.01 -17.76 9.89
C PHE A 541 0.50 -17.72 8.45
N LEU A 542 1.09 -16.92 7.57
CA LEU A 542 0.52 -16.68 6.25
C LEU A 542 0.61 -17.91 5.33
N ARG A 543 1.79 -18.55 5.25
CA ARG A 543 2.00 -19.75 4.40
C ARG A 543 1.38 -21.01 4.99
N ASP A 544 1.58 -21.27 6.27
CA ASP A 544 1.25 -22.58 6.85
C ASP A 544 -0.17 -22.62 7.45
N ALA A 545 -0.68 -21.52 8.04
CA ALA A 545 -2.00 -21.48 8.66
C ALA A 545 -3.10 -20.92 7.74
N MET A 546 -2.82 -19.85 6.97
CA MET A 546 -3.86 -19.17 6.18
C MET A 546 -3.97 -19.66 4.73
N TRP A 547 -2.86 -19.68 3.99
CA TRP A 547 -2.88 -19.97 2.55
C TRP A 547 -3.50 -21.33 2.18
N PRO A 548 -3.24 -22.44 2.90
CA PRO A 548 -3.78 -23.75 2.54
C PRO A 548 -5.31 -23.79 2.57
N GLU A 549 -5.95 -22.97 3.41
CA GLU A 549 -7.40 -22.89 3.55
C GLU A 549 -8.08 -22.18 2.36
N VAL A 550 -7.32 -21.52 1.49
CA VAL A 550 -7.86 -20.78 0.33
C VAL A 550 -7.15 -21.06 -0.99
N ALA A 551 -6.17 -21.97 -1.01
CA ALA A 551 -5.27 -22.18 -2.14
C ALA A 551 -5.98 -22.64 -3.42
N ASP A 552 -7.11 -23.35 -3.29
CA ASP A 552 -7.93 -23.84 -4.41
C ASP A 552 -9.21 -23.00 -4.64
N HIS A 553 -9.39 -21.91 -3.88
CA HIS A 553 -10.58 -21.06 -3.97
C HIS A 553 -10.56 -20.11 -5.18
N LYS A 554 -9.46 -20.07 -5.95
CA LYS A 554 -9.25 -19.14 -7.07
C LYS A 554 -9.50 -17.68 -6.64
N ASN A 555 -9.14 -17.33 -5.40
CA ASN A 555 -9.34 -15.99 -4.86
C ASN A 555 -8.10 -15.14 -5.16
N VAL A 556 -8.20 -14.28 -6.18
CA VAL A 556 -7.06 -13.51 -6.68
C VAL A 556 -6.51 -12.59 -5.60
N PHE A 557 -7.37 -11.88 -4.87
CA PHE A 557 -6.94 -10.92 -3.86
C PHE A 557 -6.14 -11.60 -2.74
N PHE A 558 -6.61 -12.73 -2.20
CA PHE A 558 -5.89 -13.46 -1.16
C PHE A 558 -4.57 -14.07 -1.67
N ALA A 559 -4.55 -14.56 -2.91
CA ALA A 559 -3.33 -15.06 -3.54
C ALA A 559 -2.27 -13.98 -3.71
N LEU A 560 -2.67 -12.76 -4.10
CA LEU A 560 -1.75 -11.63 -4.21
C LEU A 560 -1.26 -11.15 -2.83
N ILE A 561 -2.12 -11.12 -1.81
CA ILE A 561 -1.72 -10.84 -0.42
C ILE A 561 -0.64 -11.84 0.02
N TYR A 562 -0.89 -13.14 -0.15
CA TYR A 562 0.10 -14.16 0.16
C TYR A 562 1.39 -13.93 -0.63
N ALA A 563 1.30 -13.85 -1.96
CA ALA A 563 2.47 -13.77 -2.82
C ALA A 563 3.34 -12.53 -2.55
N SER A 564 2.73 -11.36 -2.33
CA SER A 564 3.44 -10.10 -2.04
C SER A 564 4.16 -10.09 -0.69
N GLN A 565 3.72 -10.90 0.25
CA GLN A 565 4.30 -10.97 1.60
C GLN A 565 5.03 -12.29 1.86
N ALA A 566 5.14 -13.18 0.87
CA ALA A 566 5.74 -14.49 1.06
C ALA A 566 7.23 -14.39 1.46
N ALA A 567 7.73 -15.40 2.17
CA ALA A 567 9.15 -15.47 2.46
C ALA A 567 9.93 -15.67 1.16
N ALA A 568 11.18 -15.20 1.09
CA ALA A 568 12.02 -15.34 -0.11
C ALA A 568 12.24 -16.80 -0.54
N SER A 569 12.02 -17.77 0.36
CA SER A 569 12.07 -19.20 0.09
C SER A 569 10.84 -19.75 -0.64
N ASP A 570 9.74 -19.02 -0.66
CA ASP A 570 8.45 -19.52 -1.16
C ASP A 570 8.37 -19.35 -2.68
N ASN A 571 7.98 -20.40 -3.39
CA ASN A 571 7.78 -20.34 -4.84
C ASN A 571 6.36 -19.86 -5.18
N THR A 572 6.18 -18.54 -5.30
CA THR A 572 4.89 -17.91 -5.55
C THR A 572 4.54 -17.74 -7.04
N ALA A 573 5.50 -17.95 -7.95
CA ALA A 573 5.29 -17.71 -9.39
C ALA A 573 4.11 -18.52 -9.99
N PRO A 574 3.93 -19.82 -9.68
CA PRO A 574 2.77 -20.58 -10.16
C PRO A 574 1.44 -20.07 -9.60
N ILE A 575 1.44 -19.58 -8.36
CA ILE A 575 0.26 -19.02 -7.68
C ILE A 575 -0.14 -17.72 -8.36
N ILE A 576 0.82 -16.82 -8.57
CA ILE A 576 0.62 -15.56 -9.28
C ILE A 576 0.06 -15.83 -10.68
N SER A 577 0.72 -16.70 -11.46
CA SER A 577 0.30 -16.99 -12.83
C SER A 577 -1.15 -17.48 -12.92
N SER A 578 -1.52 -18.48 -12.10
CA SER A 578 -2.87 -19.06 -12.16
C SER A 578 -3.96 -18.11 -11.68
N HIS A 579 -3.65 -17.23 -10.72
CA HIS A 579 -4.61 -16.24 -10.22
C HIS A 579 -4.72 -15.02 -11.14
N LEU A 580 -3.67 -14.65 -11.87
CA LEU A 580 -3.77 -13.64 -12.93
C LEU A 580 -4.62 -14.13 -14.11
N ASP A 581 -4.60 -15.43 -14.43
CA ASP A 581 -5.54 -16.01 -15.38
C ASP A 581 -6.99 -15.83 -14.92
N GLN A 582 -7.27 -16.00 -13.63
CA GLN A 582 -8.59 -15.75 -13.05
C GLN A 582 -8.95 -14.25 -13.04
N LEU A 583 -7.98 -13.35 -12.81
CA LEU A 583 -8.23 -11.92 -12.87
C LEU A 583 -8.56 -11.43 -14.30
N ARG A 584 -7.96 -12.04 -15.33
CA ARG A 584 -8.30 -11.76 -16.73
C ARG A 584 -9.77 -12.05 -17.04
N LEU A 585 -10.32 -13.09 -16.42
CA LEU A 585 -11.73 -13.48 -16.52
C LEU A 585 -12.70 -12.55 -15.77
N PHE A 586 -12.22 -11.60 -14.97
CA PHE A 586 -13.12 -10.71 -14.24
C PHE A 586 -14.07 -9.98 -15.19
N PRO A 587 -15.39 -9.91 -14.93
CA PRO A 587 -16.36 -9.29 -15.83
C PRO A 587 -15.99 -7.86 -16.27
N GLN A 588 -16.51 -7.41 -17.41
CA GLN A 588 -16.38 -6.02 -17.84
C GLN A 588 -17.35 -5.13 -17.06
N ALA A 589 -17.03 -3.84 -16.93
CA ALA A 589 -17.95 -2.88 -16.34
C ALA A 589 -19.12 -2.57 -17.30
N PRO A 590 -20.31 -2.19 -16.79
CA PRO A 590 -20.66 -2.16 -15.38
C PRO A 590 -20.87 -3.57 -14.79
N ASN A 591 -20.50 -3.76 -13.51
CA ASN A 591 -20.70 -5.03 -12.81
C ASN A 591 -22.17 -5.21 -12.41
N THR A 592 -22.94 -5.84 -13.28
CA THR A 592 -24.39 -6.06 -13.11
C THR A 592 -24.68 -7.31 -12.27
N ALA A 593 -25.75 -7.28 -11.47
CA ALA A 593 -26.30 -8.47 -10.82
C ALA A 593 -27.12 -9.33 -11.81
N HIS A 594 -26.45 -9.86 -12.83
CA HIS A 594 -27.07 -10.75 -13.79
C HIS A 594 -27.40 -12.12 -13.16
N PRO A 595 -28.41 -12.85 -13.66
CA PRO A 595 -28.70 -14.21 -13.21
C PRO A 595 -27.55 -15.17 -13.53
N VAL A 596 -27.28 -16.10 -12.62
CA VAL A 596 -26.25 -17.13 -12.74
C VAL A 596 -26.88 -18.51 -12.61
N ASP A 597 -26.52 -19.44 -13.50
CA ASP A 597 -26.83 -20.86 -13.39
C ASP A 597 -25.65 -21.71 -13.90
N ASN A 598 -24.89 -22.24 -12.95
CA ASN A 598 -23.69 -23.04 -13.19
C ASN A 598 -23.95 -24.55 -13.08
N THR A 599 -25.20 -24.99 -12.88
CA THR A 599 -25.54 -26.39 -12.57
C THR A 599 -25.21 -27.39 -13.69
N ALA A 600 -25.08 -26.91 -14.93
CA ALA A 600 -24.71 -27.75 -16.08
C ALA A 600 -23.20 -27.97 -16.21
N GLU A 601 -22.37 -27.08 -15.66
CA GLU A 601 -20.91 -27.09 -15.82
C GLU A 601 -20.20 -27.56 -14.54
N TYR A 602 -20.74 -27.17 -13.39
CA TYR A 602 -20.15 -27.43 -12.09
C TYR A 602 -20.96 -28.48 -11.34
N THR A 603 -20.28 -29.53 -10.88
CA THR A 603 -20.92 -30.58 -10.09
C THR A 603 -21.24 -30.04 -8.69
N GLU A 604 -22.47 -30.25 -8.22
CA GLU A 604 -22.91 -29.90 -6.86
C GLU A 604 -22.20 -30.75 -5.81
N ASP A 605 -21.81 -30.12 -4.71
CA ASP A 605 -21.25 -30.80 -3.55
C ASP A 605 -22.36 -31.60 -2.82
N PRO A 606 -22.17 -32.91 -2.58
CA PRO A 606 -23.19 -33.74 -1.94
C PRO A 606 -23.47 -33.38 -0.47
N SER A 607 -22.57 -32.64 0.17
CA SER A 607 -22.64 -32.22 1.58
C SER A 607 -23.11 -30.77 1.73
N CYS A 608 -23.00 -29.96 0.67
CA CYS A 608 -23.32 -28.53 0.67
C CYS A 608 -24.27 -28.19 -0.48
N SER A 609 -25.58 -28.41 -0.28
CA SER A 609 -26.57 -28.19 -1.33
C SER A 609 -26.57 -26.73 -1.84
N GLY A 610 -26.68 -26.58 -3.16
CA GLY A 610 -26.61 -25.31 -3.87
C GLY A 610 -25.19 -24.82 -4.14
N LEU A 611 -24.16 -25.52 -3.66
CA LEU A 611 -22.76 -25.18 -3.85
C LEU A 611 -22.05 -26.20 -4.74
N SER A 612 -21.09 -25.76 -5.54
CA SER A 612 -20.22 -26.63 -6.33
C SER A 612 -19.19 -27.33 -5.44
N ALA A 613 -18.83 -28.55 -5.82
CA ALA A 613 -17.72 -29.30 -5.24
C ALA A 613 -16.33 -28.69 -5.51
N THR A 614 -16.21 -27.72 -6.42
CA THR A 614 -14.95 -27.03 -6.75
C THR A 614 -15.20 -25.54 -6.93
N ALA A 615 -14.20 -24.70 -6.66
CA ALA A 615 -14.34 -23.26 -6.85
C ALA A 615 -14.67 -22.89 -8.31
N ILE A 616 -15.67 -22.03 -8.48
CA ILE A 616 -16.14 -21.54 -9.78
C ILE A 616 -15.16 -20.49 -10.31
N ASP A 617 -14.91 -20.51 -11.62
CA ASP A 617 -14.10 -19.50 -12.32
C ASP A 617 -14.70 -18.09 -12.17
N VAL A 618 -13.85 -17.08 -12.10
CA VAL A 618 -14.24 -15.71 -11.73
C VAL A 618 -15.34 -15.12 -12.63
N ASP A 619 -15.32 -15.36 -13.94
CA ASP A 619 -16.33 -14.89 -14.91
C ASP A 619 -17.73 -15.47 -14.67
N LYS A 620 -17.82 -16.61 -13.97
CA LYS A 620 -19.06 -17.37 -13.75
C LYS A 620 -19.60 -17.24 -12.34
N ARG A 621 -18.89 -16.54 -11.46
CA ARG A 621 -19.32 -16.36 -10.06
C ARG A 621 -20.53 -15.44 -9.98
N VAL A 622 -21.30 -15.64 -8.91
CA VAL A 622 -22.35 -14.70 -8.52
C VAL A 622 -21.73 -13.32 -8.27
N PRO A 623 -22.15 -12.27 -8.99
CA PRO A 623 -21.63 -10.93 -8.79
C PRO A 623 -21.96 -10.39 -7.39
N SER A 624 -21.06 -9.61 -6.81
CA SER A 624 -21.27 -9.02 -5.48
C SER A 624 -20.51 -7.70 -5.31
N THR A 625 -20.72 -7.01 -4.19
CA THR A 625 -20.02 -5.76 -3.86
C THR A 625 -18.51 -5.97 -3.73
N PHE A 626 -18.10 -7.13 -3.22
CA PHE A 626 -16.72 -7.55 -3.14
C PHE A 626 -16.64 -9.07 -3.29
N MET A 627 -16.34 -9.56 -4.49
CA MET A 627 -16.40 -10.99 -4.78
C MET A 627 -15.44 -11.82 -3.93
N TRP A 628 -14.30 -11.24 -3.53
CA TRP A 628 -13.29 -11.93 -2.74
C TRP A 628 -13.72 -12.22 -1.28
N GLU A 629 -14.77 -11.55 -0.80
CA GLU A 629 -15.43 -11.81 0.48
C GLU A 629 -16.44 -12.97 0.39
N ARG A 630 -16.87 -13.35 -0.82
CA ARG A 630 -17.95 -14.33 -1.03
C ARG A 630 -17.39 -15.71 -1.32
N ASN A 631 -18.15 -16.73 -0.92
CA ASN A 631 -17.77 -18.11 -1.19
C ASN A 631 -17.75 -18.36 -2.71
N PRO A 632 -16.75 -19.07 -3.26
CA PRO A 632 -16.60 -19.25 -4.69
C PRO A 632 -17.43 -20.40 -5.27
N TRP A 633 -18.38 -20.97 -4.53
CA TRP A 633 -19.05 -22.23 -4.90
C TRP A 633 -20.52 -22.07 -5.24
N THR A 634 -21.14 -20.90 -5.02
CA THR A 634 -22.58 -20.71 -5.22
C THR A 634 -22.97 -21.00 -6.68
N LEU A 635 -23.85 -22.00 -6.91
CA LEU A 635 -24.18 -22.49 -8.26
C LEU A 635 -25.21 -21.62 -8.97
N THR A 636 -26.16 -21.04 -8.25
CA THR A 636 -27.28 -20.30 -8.84
C THR A 636 -27.57 -19.02 -8.09
N ASP A 637 -27.90 -17.97 -8.83
CA ASP A 637 -28.44 -16.72 -8.30
C ASP A 637 -29.44 -16.15 -9.31
N PRO A 638 -30.63 -15.71 -8.90
CA PRO A 638 -31.63 -15.21 -9.83
C PRO A 638 -31.27 -13.84 -10.44
N GLY A 639 -30.22 -13.18 -9.96
CA GLY A 639 -29.87 -11.81 -10.32
C GLY A 639 -30.82 -10.78 -9.70
N THR A 640 -30.47 -9.51 -9.86
CA THR A 640 -31.31 -8.36 -9.52
C THR A 640 -31.29 -7.38 -10.70
N PRO A 641 -32.43 -7.15 -11.38
CA PRO A 641 -32.50 -6.20 -12.48
C PRO A 641 -32.07 -4.79 -12.08
N ASN A 642 -31.41 -4.08 -12.99
CA ASN A 642 -31.02 -2.68 -12.84
C ASN A 642 -30.19 -2.42 -11.57
N PHE A 643 -29.30 -3.35 -11.21
CA PHE A 643 -28.51 -3.28 -9.99
C PHE A 643 -27.03 -3.44 -10.29
N LEU A 644 -26.22 -2.51 -9.78
CA LEU A 644 -24.78 -2.46 -9.99
C LEU A 644 -23.99 -2.61 -8.70
N TYR A 645 -22.88 -3.32 -8.81
CA TYR A 645 -21.83 -3.42 -7.82
C TYR A 645 -20.64 -2.52 -8.16
N SER A 646 -19.86 -2.15 -7.13
CA SER A 646 -18.80 -1.13 -7.20
C SER A 646 -17.62 -1.50 -8.11
N GLY A 647 -17.28 -2.79 -8.23
CA GLY A 647 -16.08 -3.23 -8.94
C GLY A 647 -14.76 -2.98 -8.19
N VAL A 648 -14.83 -2.62 -6.90
CA VAL A 648 -13.65 -2.37 -6.05
C VAL A 648 -12.78 -3.62 -5.87
N ASP A 649 -13.38 -4.80 -5.96
CA ASP A 649 -12.72 -6.11 -5.98
C ASP A 649 -11.79 -6.28 -7.19
N TYR A 650 -12.18 -5.80 -8.37
CA TYR A 650 -11.28 -5.76 -9.52
C TYR A 650 -10.16 -4.76 -9.29
N LEU A 651 -10.51 -3.52 -8.90
CA LEU A 651 -9.56 -2.41 -8.77
C LEU A 651 -8.42 -2.73 -7.80
N ILE A 652 -8.74 -3.24 -6.60
CA ILE A 652 -7.69 -3.58 -5.62
C ILE A 652 -6.78 -4.71 -6.11
N ALA A 653 -7.34 -5.76 -6.72
CA ALA A 653 -6.56 -6.89 -7.20
C ALA A 653 -5.67 -6.49 -8.40
N TYR A 654 -6.20 -5.68 -9.32
CA TYR A 654 -5.47 -5.17 -10.47
C TYR A 654 -4.30 -4.28 -10.05
N TRP A 655 -4.56 -3.23 -9.25
CA TRP A 655 -3.51 -2.30 -8.85
C TRP A 655 -2.49 -2.93 -7.90
N MET A 656 -2.90 -3.92 -7.10
CA MET A 656 -1.96 -4.74 -6.35
C MET A 656 -1.04 -5.55 -7.27
N ALA A 657 -1.57 -6.20 -8.30
CA ALA A 657 -0.75 -6.95 -9.26
C ALA A 657 0.22 -6.04 -10.03
N ARG A 658 -0.22 -4.84 -10.41
CA ARG A 658 0.61 -3.83 -11.07
C ARG A 658 1.73 -3.32 -10.15
N TYR A 659 1.40 -2.92 -8.92
CA TYR A 659 2.35 -2.36 -7.96
C TYR A 659 3.48 -3.34 -7.59
N TYR A 660 3.16 -4.62 -7.35
CA TYR A 660 4.17 -5.63 -7.04
C TYR A 660 4.88 -6.20 -8.28
N GLY A 661 4.63 -5.66 -9.48
CA GLY A 661 5.29 -6.09 -10.72
C GLY A 661 4.86 -7.48 -11.22
N TYR A 662 3.72 -7.99 -10.76
CA TYR A 662 3.16 -9.27 -11.19
C TYR A 662 2.43 -9.16 -12.53
N LEU A 663 1.94 -7.97 -12.85
CA LEU A 663 1.25 -7.65 -14.07
C LEU A 663 1.89 -6.41 -14.69
N ALA A 664 2.26 -6.50 -15.96
CA ALA A 664 2.73 -5.34 -16.73
C ALA A 664 1.54 -4.48 -17.19
N ASP A 665 1.83 -3.24 -17.60
CA ASP A 665 0.85 -2.44 -18.33
C ASP A 665 0.58 -3.07 -19.70
N ASP A 666 -0.68 -3.41 -19.98
CA ASP A 666 -1.11 -3.92 -21.28
C ASP A 666 -1.55 -2.80 -22.24
N SER A 667 -1.54 -1.54 -21.81
CA SER A 667 -1.85 -0.37 -22.63
C SER A 667 -0.94 0.84 -22.29
N PRO A 668 0.40 0.69 -22.30
CA PRO A 668 1.33 1.72 -21.81
C PRO A 668 1.33 3.04 -22.61
N ASN A 669 0.88 3.01 -23.86
CA ASN A 669 0.79 4.19 -24.72
C ASN A 669 -0.58 4.87 -24.65
N GLN A 670 -1.51 4.36 -23.84
CA GLN A 670 -2.87 4.90 -23.74
C GLN A 670 -3.09 5.54 -22.39
N CYS A 671 -3.67 6.74 -22.37
CA CYS A 671 -3.97 7.49 -21.15
C CYS A 671 -5.17 8.42 -21.31
N LEU A 672 -5.77 8.80 -20.19
CA LEU A 672 -6.92 9.70 -20.15
C LEU A 672 -6.46 11.17 -20.13
N ARG A 673 -6.86 11.92 -21.16
CA ARG A 673 -6.54 13.35 -21.32
C ARG A 673 -7.79 14.19 -21.61
N TRP A 674 -7.70 15.50 -21.40
CA TRP A 674 -8.80 16.44 -21.68
C TRP A 674 -8.87 16.84 -23.17
N ASP A 675 -9.94 16.41 -23.86
CA ASP A 675 -10.26 16.81 -25.24
C ASP A 675 -11.18 18.04 -25.27
N THR A 676 -10.85 19.05 -26.06
CA THR A 676 -11.70 20.24 -26.23
C THR A 676 -12.97 19.89 -27.02
N ILE A 677 -14.15 20.20 -26.46
CA ILE A 677 -15.43 20.01 -27.15
C ILE A 677 -15.50 21.05 -28.30
N GLN A 678 -15.35 20.59 -29.54
CA GLN A 678 -15.45 21.43 -30.75
C GLN A 678 -16.89 21.86 -31.07
#